data_AF-A0A5A7T8C6-F1
#
_entry.id   AF-A0A5A7T8C6-F1
#
_cell.length_a   1.000
_cell.length_b   1.000
_cell.length_c   1.000
_cell.angle_alpha   90.00
_cell.angle_beta   90.00
_cell.angle_gamma   90.00
#
_symmetry.space_group_name_H-M   'P 1'
#
loop_
_entity.id
_entity.type
_entity.pdbx_description
1 polymer ?
#
loop_
_entity_poly.entity_id
_entity_poly.type
_entity_poly.pdbx_seq_one_letter_code
_entity_poly.pdbx_strand_id
1 'polypeptide(L)'
;MKTSFLSNRRKCRNSFCWVKCSSFEQGLRPRPQPKPSKLDVGVRKEAPLKETPVRKSSVGICSQIEKLVLCKQYRDALEMFEIFELEDGFHVGNSTYDALINACIGLKSIRGVKRLFNYMVDNGFEPDQYMRNRVLLMHVKCGMMIDACRLFDEMPERNAVSWSTIISGYVDSGNYVEAFRLFILMWEESYGCGPRTLATMIRASAGLEIIFVGRQLHSCAIKAGLGQDIFVSCALIDMYSKCGSLEDAHCVFDEMPDKTIVGWNSIIAGYALHGYSEEALDLYHEMCRSGVKMDHFTFSIIIRICSRLASVARAKQAHASLVRNGFGLDVVANTALVDFYSKWGKVDDARHVFDRMSCRNVISWNALIAGYGNHGRGEEAIDMFEKMLREGMMPNHVTFLAVLSACSISGLFERGWEIFQSMTRDHKVRPRAMHFACMIELLGREGLLDEAYALIRKAPFQPTANMWAALLRACRVHGNLELGKFAAEKLYGMEPEKLSNYIVLLNIYNSSGKLKEAADVVQTLKRKGLRMLPACSWIEVNNQPHAFLSGDKHHVQLEKVVGKVDELMLKISKLGYVPEEQNFMLPDVDEHEEKIRMYHSEKLAIAYGLLNTLERTPLQIVQSHRICSDCHSVIKLIAMITKREIVIRDASRFHHFRDGNCSCGDYW
;
A
#
# COMPACT_ATOMS: atom_id res chain seq x y z
N MET A 1 24.74 -35.18 -20.52
CA MET A 1 26.09 -35.07 -19.95
C MET A 1 26.01 -34.30 -18.64
N LYS A 2 26.37 -34.94 -17.53
CA LYS A 2 26.48 -34.32 -16.20
C LYS A 2 27.77 -33.52 -16.13
N THR A 3 27.74 -32.26 -15.68
CA THR A 3 28.88 -31.61 -15.05
C THR A 3 28.41 -30.64 -13.96
N SER A 4 29.01 -30.83 -12.80
CA SER A 4 28.85 -30.20 -11.50
C SER A 4 29.39 -28.78 -11.44
N PHE A 5 28.65 -27.84 -10.84
CA PHE A 5 29.21 -26.59 -10.31
C PHE A 5 29.38 -26.70 -8.79
N LEU A 6 30.65 -26.83 -8.39
CA LEU A 6 31.13 -26.79 -7.01
C LEU A 6 31.14 -25.34 -6.51
N SER A 7 30.68 -25.18 -5.27
CA SER A 7 30.70 -23.94 -4.50
C SER A 7 32.13 -23.38 -4.36
N ASN A 8 32.29 -22.07 -4.56
CA ASN A 8 33.50 -21.39 -4.17
C ASN A 8 33.18 -20.33 -3.10
N ARG A 9 33.32 -20.73 -1.83
CA ARG A 9 33.35 -19.86 -0.66
C ARG A 9 34.52 -18.88 -0.78
N ARG A 10 34.25 -17.61 -1.08
CA ARG A 10 35.24 -16.53 -0.92
C ARG A 10 35.14 -15.92 0.47
N LYS A 11 36.10 -16.30 1.32
CA LYS A 11 36.55 -15.54 2.49
C LYS A 11 36.97 -14.14 2.02
N CYS A 12 36.42 -13.08 2.60
CA CYS A 12 37.02 -11.75 2.51
C CYS A 12 37.37 -11.24 3.91
N ARG A 13 38.67 -11.04 4.10
CA ARG A 13 39.34 -10.51 5.30
C ARG A 13 39.11 -9.01 5.40
N ASN A 14 38.89 -8.54 6.63
CA ASN A 14 38.97 -7.14 7.03
C ASN A 14 40.38 -6.55 6.84
N SER A 15 40.44 -5.25 6.52
CA SER A 15 41.64 -4.41 6.64
C SER A 15 41.30 -2.91 6.49
N PHE A 16 41.29 -2.17 7.63
CA PHE A 16 41.63 -0.74 7.86
C PHE A 16 40.93 0.37 7.01
N CYS A 17 40.64 1.61 7.47
CA CYS A 17 41.08 2.43 8.60
C CYS A 17 40.17 3.67 8.78
N TRP A 18 39.85 4.00 10.05
CA TRP A 18 39.90 5.32 10.73
C TRP A 18 39.07 6.53 10.27
N VAL A 19 38.12 6.94 11.15
CA VAL A 19 38.06 8.32 11.69
C VAL A 19 37.76 8.24 13.20
N LYS A 20 38.61 8.88 14.00
CA LYS A 20 38.45 9.14 15.45
C LYS A 20 37.84 10.52 15.66
N CYS A 21 37.01 10.65 16.71
CA CYS A 21 36.87 11.85 17.55
C CYS A 21 36.18 11.37 18.85
N SER A 22 36.93 11.04 19.92
CA SER A 22 37.23 11.88 21.11
C SER A 22 35.96 12.54 21.69
N SER A 23 35.62 12.46 22.98
CA SER A 23 36.31 12.08 24.21
C SER A 23 35.29 12.22 25.35
N PHE A 24 35.29 11.35 26.35
CA PHE A 24 35.24 11.72 27.76
C PHE A 24 35.51 10.46 28.60
N GLU A 25 36.77 10.31 29.01
CA GLU A 25 37.12 9.50 30.17
C GLU A 25 36.71 10.28 31.43
N GLN A 26 35.87 9.68 32.28
CA GLN A 26 35.94 9.92 33.72
C GLN A 26 35.80 8.59 34.45
N GLY A 27 36.77 8.36 35.33
CA GLY A 27 37.06 7.07 35.95
C GLY A 27 35.99 6.55 36.89
N LEU A 28 36.00 5.22 37.02
CA LEU A 28 35.27 4.44 38.00
C LEU A 28 35.56 4.96 39.41
N ARG A 29 34.53 5.44 40.11
CA ARG A 29 34.56 5.68 41.55
C ARG A 29 33.79 4.55 42.28
N PRO A 30 34.23 4.15 43.48
CA PRO A 30 33.70 2.97 44.16
C PRO A 30 32.30 3.21 44.76
N ARG A 31 31.54 2.11 44.81
CA ARG A 31 30.19 1.95 45.38
C ARG A 31 30.02 2.60 46.77
N PRO A 32 28.89 3.28 47.06
CA PRO A 32 28.44 3.47 48.43
C PRO A 32 27.66 2.23 48.92
N GLN A 33 27.98 1.74 50.12
CA GLN A 33 27.18 0.76 50.85
C GLN A 33 25.89 1.39 51.42
N PRO A 34 24.79 0.63 51.56
CA PRO A 34 23.56 1.12 52.17
C PRO A 34 23.71 1.27 53.69
N LYS A 35 23.22 2.39 54.24
CA LYS A 35 23.02 2.57 55.70
C LYS A 35 21.77 1.81 56.17
N PRO A 36 21.75 1.29 57.41
CA PRO A 36 20.61 0.52 57.93
C PRO A 36 19.43 1.41 58.33
N SER A 37 18.24 0.84 58.20
CA SER A 37 16.95 1.36 58.66
C SER A 37 16.95 1.58 60.18
N LYS A 38 16.47 2.74 60.62
CA LYS A 38 16.08 2.96 62.02
C LYS A 38 14.62 2.55 62.18
N LEU A 39 14.40 1.55 63.03
CA LEU A 39 13.13 1.33 63.71
C LEU A 39 12.87 2.52 64.63
N ASP A 40 11.74 3.20 64.45
CA ASP A 40 11.16 4.03 65.50
C ASP A 40 9.83 3.41 65.96
N VAL A 41 9.87 2.96 67.22
CA VAL A 41 8.72 2.57 68.02
C VAL A 41 8.20 3.84 68.69
N GLY A 42 6.94 4.21 68.45
CA GLY A 42 6.37 5.45 68.98
C GLY A 42 4.85 5.43 69.13
N VAL A 43 4.41 4.81 70.22
CA VAL A 43 3.30 5.16 71.12
C VAL A 43 2.00 5.77 70.53
N ARG A 44 0.91 5.01 70.74
CA ARG A 44 -0.50 5.38 70.55
C ARG A 44 -0.88 6.69 71.26
N LYS A 45 -1.56 7.58 70.54
CA LYS A 45 -2.48 8.58 71.11
C LYS A 45 -3.85 8.41 70.46
N GLU A 46 -4.85 8.16 71.29
CA GLU A 46 -6.27 8.16 70.92
C GLU A 46 -6.78 9.59 70.69
N ALA A 47 -7.61 9.77 69.66
CA ALA A 47 -8.43 10.94 69.39
C ALA A 47 -9.62 10.49 68.51
N PRO A 48 -10.77 11.21 68.49
CA PRO A 48 -12.08 10.64 68.75
C PRO A 48 -12.86 10.17 67.50
N LEU A 49 -13.83 9.30 67.77
CA LEU A 49 -14.88 8.79 66.89
C LEU A 49 -15.45 9.89 65.96
N LYS A 50 -15.19 9.75 64.66
CA LYS A 50 -16.02 10.34 63.60
C LYS A 50 -16.89 9.21 63.03
N GLU A 51 -18.20 9.43 63.12
CA GLU A 51 -19.24 8.57 62.58
C GLU A 51 -19.01 8.32 61.08
N THR A 52 -18.98 7.05 60.70
CA THR A 52 -18.90 6.59 59.31
C THR A 52 -20.32 6.49 58.76
N PRO A 53 -20.62 7.05 57.57
CA PRO A 53 -21.88 6.78 56.92
C PRO A 53 -21.89 5.32 56.43
N VAL A 54 -23.01 4.66 56.69
CA VAL A 54 -23.30 3.25 56.41
C VAL A 54 -23.10 2.93 54.92
N ARG A 55 -22.09 2.09 54.63
CA ARG A 55 -21.78 1.51 53.31
C ARG A 55 -22.87 0.53 52.87
N LYS A 56 -23.44 0.72 51.67
CA LYS A 56 -24.27 -0.29 50.96
C LYS A 56 -23.44 -1.00 49.88
N SER A 57 -23.70 -2.28 49.61
CA SER A 57 -22.84 -3.13 48.77
C SER A 57 -23.13 -2.97 47.26
N SER A 58 -22.09 -2.58 46.51
CA SER A 58 -22.05 -2.41 45.04
C SER A 58 -21.85 -3.72 44.26
N VAL A 59 -21.92 -4.88 44.93
CA VAL A 59 -21.46 -6.17 44.40
C VAL A 59 -22.24 -6.60 43.15
N GLY A 60 -23.53 -6.26 43.06
CA GLY A 60 -24.38 -6.65 41.93
C GLY A 60 -23.98 -6.02 40.60
N ILE A 61 -23.87 -4.69 40.54
CA ILE A 61 -23.57 -3.95 39.30
C ILE A 61 -22.12 -4.22 38.85
N CYS A 62 -21.16 -4.20 39.78
CA CYS A 62 -19.76 -4.53 39.49
C CYS A 62 -19.61 -5.95 38.90
N SER A 63 -20.29 -6.94 39.48
CA SER A 63 -20.25 -8.32 38.95
C SER A 63 -20.88 -8.44 37.56
N GLN A 64 -21.88 -7.62 37.27
CA GLN A 64 -22.54 -7.60 35.96
C GLN A 64 -21.65 -6.96 34.89
N ILE A 65 -20.95 -5.86 35.21
CA ILE A 65 -19.93 -5.25 34.33
C ILE A 65 -18.84 -6.28 34.01
N GLU A 66 -18.30 -6.95 35.03
CA GLU A 66 -17.28 -7.98 34.85
C GLU A 66 -17.76 -9.11 33.93
N LYS A 67 -19.01 -9.56 34.11
CA LYS A 67 -19.63 -10.58 33.25
C LYS A 67 -19.81 -10.11 31.80
N LEU A 68 -20.25 -8.88 31.58
CA LEU A 68 -20.41 -8.32 30.22
C LEU A 68 -19.08 -8.25 29.48
N VAL A 69 -18.02 -7.84 30.17
CA VAL A 69 -16.66 -7.81 29.60
C VAL A 69 -16.15 -9.22 29.29
N LEU A 70 -16.40 -10.20 30.16
CA LEU A 70 -16.09 -11.61 29.90
C LEU A 70 -16.81 -12.14 28.65
N CYS A 71 -18.06 -11.70 28.42
CA CYS A 71 -18.83 -12.00 27.22
C CYS A 71 -18.44 -11.15 25.99
N LYS A 72 -17.39 -10.32 26.08
CA LYS A 72 -16.93 -9.38 25.03
C LYS A 72 -17.98 -8.33 24.62
N GLN A 73 -18.98 -8.10 25.46
CA GLN A 73 -20.00 -7.05 25.28
C GLN A 73 -19.48 -5.73 25.85
N TYR A 74 -18.41 -5.20 25.25
CA TYR A 74 -17.69 -4.04 25.80
C TYR A 74 -18.50 -2.74 25.78
N ARG A 75 -19.41 -2.57 24.81
CA ARG A 75 -20.24 -1.36 24.71
C ARG A 75 -21.23 -1.31 25.86
N ASP A 76 -21.98 -2.41 26.03
CA ASP A 76 -22.96 -2.59 27.10
C ASP A 76 -22.30 -2.44 28.48
N ALA A 77 -21.08 -2.96 28.64
CA ALA A 77 -20.30 -2.79 29.88
C ALA A 77 -19.94 -1.33 30.18
N LEU A 78 -19.54 -0.55 29.16
CA LEU A 78 -19.26 0.88 29.34
C LEU A 78 -20.53 1.68 29.58
N GLU A 79 -21.63 1.40 28.88
CA GLU A 79 -22.93 2.03 29.13
C GLU A 79 -23.43 1.77 30.56
N MET A 80 -23.27 0.54 31.05
CA MET A 80 -23.58 0.20 32.43
C MET A 80 -22.70 0.93 33.45
N PHE A 81 -21.43 1.18 33.12
CA PHE A 81 -20.56 2.04 33.91
C PHE A 81 -21.00 3.51 33.88
N GLU A 82 -21.52 4.02 32.76
CA GLU A 82 -22.06 5.39 32.69
C GLU A 82 -23.27 5.56 33.61
N ILE A 83 -24.12 4.54 33.72
CA ILE A 83 -25.27 4.55 34.64
C ILE A 83 -24.77 4.48 36.09
N PHE A 84 -23.79 3.63 36.37
CA PHE A 84 -23.20 3.47 37.69
C PHE A 84 -22.51 4.76 38.20
N GLU A 85 -21.84 5.50 37.33
CA GLU A 85 -21.18 6.79 37.65
C GLU A 85 -22.17 7.85 38.16
N LEU A 86 -23.46 7.76 37.76
CA LEU A 86 -24.50 8.70 38.18
C LEU A 86 -25.06 8.40 39.59
N GLU A 87 -24.76 7.22 40.14
CA GLU A 87 -25.20 6.83 41.49
C GLU A 87 -24.06 7.09 42.51
N ASP A 88 -24.16 8.19 43.28
CA ASP A 88 -23.13 8.58 44.26
C ASP A 88 -22.92 7.54 45.37
N GLY A 89 -21.65 7.27 45.72
CA GLY A 89 -21.26 6.64 46.98
C GLY A 89 -20.79 5.16 46.95
N PHE A 90 -20.45 4.61 45.78
CA PHE A 90 -20.05 3.20 45.65
C PHE A 90 -18.55 3.00 45.43
N HIS A 91 -17.97 1.99 46.10
CA HIS A 91 -16.57 1.59 45.90
C HIS A 91 -16.47 0.56 44.77
N VAL A 92 -15.61 0.83 43.79
CA VAL A 92 -15.25 -0.08 42.69
C VAL A 92 -14.01 -0.90 43.07
N GLY A 93 -14.04 -2.21 42.84
CA GLY A 93 -12.89 -3.09 43.12
C GLY A 93 -11.86 -3.12 41.97
N ASN A 94 -10.64 -3.59 42.25
CA ASN A 94 -9.58 -3.73 41.23
C ASN A 94 -10.02 -4.61 40.04
N SER A 95 -10.84 -5.64 40.28
CA SER A 95 -11.38 -6.52 39.23
C SER A 95 -12.28 -5.77 38.25
N THR A 96 -13.13 -4.89 38.78
CA THR A 96 -14.06 -4.10 37.98
C THR A 96 -13.31 -3.02 37.20
N TYR A 97 -12.31 -2.37 37.80
CA TYR A 97 -11.41 -1.46 37.07
C TYR A 97 -10.68 -2.18 35.93
N ASP A 98 -10.14 -3.38 36.17
CA ASP A 98 -9.48 -4.16 35.12
C ASP A 98 -10.43 -4.54 33.98
N ALA A 99 -11.68 -4.91 34.30
CA ALA A 99 -12.72 -5.20 33.32
C ALA A 99 -13.06 -3.97 32.47
N LEU A 100 -13.22 -2.79 33.10
CA LEU A 100 -13.49 -1.54 32.38
C LEU A 100 -12.31 -1.09 31.52
N ILE A 101 -11.08 -1.28 31.99
CA ILE A 101 -9.86 -1.08 31.19
C ILE A 101 -9.87 -1.99 29.95
N ASN A 102 -10.20 -3.27 30.12
CA ASN A 102 -10.33 -4.20 28.99
C ASN A 102 -11.42 -3.78 28.00
N ALA A 103 -12.56 -3.27 28.48
CA ALA A 103 -13.61 -2.75 27.62
C ALA A 103 -13.14 -1.51 26.83
N CYS A 104 -12.44 -0.59 27.48
CA CYS A 104 -11.86 0.58 26.83
C CYS A 104 -10.82 0.21 25.76
N ILE A 105 -9.93 -0.74 26.07
CA ILE A 105 -8.93 -1.26 25.12
C ILE A 105 -9.62 -1.97 23.95
N GLY A 106 -10.63 -2.80 24.22
CA GLY A 106 -11.36 -3.56 23.21
C GLY A 106 -12.11 -2.67 22.21
N LEU A 107 -12.65 -1.54 22.69
CA LEU A 107 -13.35 -0.55 21.86
C LEU A 107 -12.45 0.55 21.32
N LYS A 108 -11.20 0.66 21.80
CA LYS A 108 -10.31 1.80 21.57
C LYS A 108 -10.99 3.15 21.84
N SER A 109 -11.80 3.22 22.89
CA SER A 109 -12.66 4.37 23.19
C SER A 109 -11.93 5.44 23.99
N ILE A 110 -11.50 6.52 23.33
CA ILE A 110 -10.86 7.68 23.98
C ILE A 110 -11.77 8.29 25.06
N ARG A 111 -13.09 8.37 24.81
CA ARG A 111 -14.05 8.89 25.78
C ARG A 111 -14.14 8.00 27.02
N GLY A 112 -14.19 6.68 26.82
CA GLY A 112 -14.22 5.71 27.92
C GLY A 112 -12.97 5.82 28.79
N VAL A 113 -11.78 5.93 28.18
CA VAL A 113 -10.53 6.08 28.93
C VAL A 113 -10.54 7.33 29.81
N LYS A 114 -10.92 8.49 29.27
CA LYS A 114 -10.94 9.74 30.05
C LYS A 114 -11.91 9.69 31.22
N ARG A 115 -13.11 9.12 31.02
CA ARG A 115 -14.10 8.96 32.09
C ARG A 115 -13.59 8.04 33.19
N LEU A 116 -13.14 6.84 32.80
CA LEU A 116 -12.64 5.85 33.75
C LEU A 116 -11.44 6.40 34.55
N PHE A 117 -10.51 7.07 33.88
CA PHE A 117 -9.34 7.64 34.53
C PHE A 117 -9.71 8.79 35.49
N ASN A 118 -10.59 9.71 35.07
CA ASN A 118 -11.08 10.77 35.95
C ASN A 118 -11.81 10.19 37.17
N TYR A 119 -12.68 9.21 36.96
CA TYR A 119 -13.38 8.52 38.05
C TYR A 119 -12.42 7.85 39.05
N MET A 120 -11.34 7.23 38.57
CA MET A 120 -10.29 6.66 39.45
C MET A 120 -9.63 7.76 40.31
N VAL A 121 -9.33 8.91 39.71
CA VAL A 121 -8.71 10.06 40.40
C VAL A 121 -9.68 10.70 41.41
N ASP A 122 -10.93 10.93 41.02
CA ASP A 122 -11.96 11.58 41.84
C ASP A 122 -12.32 10.74 43.08
N ASN A 123 -12.25 9.41 42.98
CA ASN A 123 -12.44 8.49 44.10
C ASN A 123 -11.18 8.31 44.98
N GLY A 124 -10.08 9.00 44.69
CA GLY A 124 -8.82 8.87 45.43
C GLY A 124 -8.23 7.46 45.37
N PHE A 125 -8.49 6.71 44.29
CA PHE A 125 -8.00 5.35 44.15
C PHE A 125 -6.48 5.36 43.91
N GLU A 126 -5.71 4.74 44.80
CA GLU A 126 -4.26 4.60 44.65
C GLU A 126 -3.91 3.27 43.94
N PRO A 127 -3.56 3.31 42.63
CA PRO A 127 -3.26 2.09 41.90
C PRO A 127 -1.93 1.48 42.34
N ASP A 128 -1.95 0.17 42.56
CA ASP A 128 -0.73 -0.64 42.69
C ASP A 128 0.06 -0.70 41.36
N GLN A 129 1.27 -1.26 41.39
CA GLN A 129 2.13 -1.34 40.20
C GLN A 129 1.47 -2.06 39.02
N TYR A 130 0.65 -3.08 39.31
CA TYR A 130 -0.09 -3.82 38.29
C TYR A 130 -1.12 -2.92 37.61
N MET A 131 -1.96 -2.24 38.40
CA MET A 131 -3.02 -1.37 37.90
C MET A 131 -2.45 -0.16 37.15
N ARG A 132 -1.33 0.42 37.62
CA ARG A 132 -0.63 1.49 36.87
C ARG A 132 -0.19 1.03 35.48
N ASN A 133 0.37 -0.18 35.35
CA ASN A 133 0.73 -0.76 34.05
C ASN A 133 -0.49 -0.98 33.16
N ARG A 134 -1.64 -1.35 33.73
CA ARG A 134 -2.90 -1.54 33.00
C ARG A 134 -3.50 -0.23 32.51
N VAL A 135 -3.50 0.81 33.35
CA VAL A 135 -3.90 2.17 32.98
C VAL A 135 -2.98 2.74 31.89
N LEU A 136 -1.67 2.51 32.00
CA LEU A 136 -0.69 2.88 30.95
C LEU A 136 -1.01 2.18 29.62
N LEU A 137 -1.22 0.85 29.66
CA LEU A 137 -1.58 0.06 28.48
C LEU A 137 -2.88 0.56 27.83
N MET A 138 -3.88 0.93 28.64
CA MET A 138 -5.14 1.51 28.18
C MET A 138 -4.92 2.78 27.36
N HIS A 139 -4.13 3.72 27.88
CA HIS A 139 -3.82 4.98 27.19
C HIS A 139 -3.04 4.73 25.90
N VAL A 140 -2.03 3.85 25.94
CA VAL A 140 -1.24 3.46 24.76
C VAL A 140 -2.12 2.84 23.67
N LYS A 141 -2.95 1.84 24.01
CA LYS A 141 -3.78 1.13 23.02
C LYS A 141 -4.92 1.97 22.46
N CYS A 142 -5.34 3.03 23.15
CA CYS A 142 -6.29 4.02 22.66
C CYS A 142 -5.62 5.19 21.91
N GLY A 143 -4.29 5.17 21.73
CA GLY A 143 -3.55 6.18 20.96
C GLY A 143 -3.27 7.49 21.71
N MET A 144 -3.47 7.55 23.02
CA MET A 144 -3.23 8.73 23.84
C MET A 144 -1.79 8.76 24.36
N MET A 145 -0.82 8.85 23.45
CA MET A 145 0.61 8.72 23.80
C MET A 145 1.12 9.85 24.71
N ILE A 146 0.59 11.08 24.58
CA ILE A 146 1.02 12.21 25.43
C ILE A 146 0.62 11.96 26.88
N ASP A 147 -0.62 11.53 27.12
CA ASP A 147 -1.11 11.20 28.46
C ASP A 147 -0.40 9.95 29.00
N ALA A 148 -0.17 8.94 28.16
CA ALA A 148 0.60 7.75 28.53
C ALA A 148 2.03 8.08 29.01
N CYS A 149 2.71 9.04 28.38
CA CYS A 149 4.05 9.45 28.80
C CYS A 149 4.03 10.15 30.16
N ARG A 150 3.07 11.06 30.37
CA ARG A 150 2.89 11.69 31.69
C ARG A 150 2.67 10.64 32.79
N LEU A 151 1.79 9.68 32.53
CA LEU A 151 1.54 8.58 33.46
C LEU A 151 2.79 7.74 33.73
N PHE A 152 3.59 7.45 32.71
CA PHE A 152 4.84 6.71 32.82
C PHE A 152 5.89 7.47 33.64
N ASP A 153 6.00 8.78 33.42
CA ASP A 153 6.92 9.66 34.14
C ASP A 153 6.57 9.77 35.62
N GLU A 154 5.27 9.83 35.95
CA GLU A 154 4.74 9.90 37.31
C GLU A 154 4.74 8.56 38.07
N MET A 155 5.15 7.45 37.46
CA MET A 155 5.22 6.14 38.14
C MET A 155 6.34 6.13 39.21
N PRO A 156 6.03 5.78 40.47
CA PRO A 156 7.00 5.67 41.56
C PRO A 156 8.05 4.60 41.29
N GLU A 157 7.62 3.48 40.72
CA GLU A 157 8.47 2.38 40.29
C GLU A 157 8.14 2.02 38.83
N ARG A 158 9.18 1.74 38.04
CA ARG A 158 9.05 1.30 36.65
C ARG A 158 9.66 -0.07 36.52
N ASN A 159 8.90 -1.03 36.00
CA ASN A 159 9.40 -2.37 35.76
C ASN A 159 9.45 -2.67 34.25
N ALA A 160 9.95 -3.86 33.89
CA ALA A 160 10.06 -4.28 32.49
C ALA A 160 8.72 -4.18 31.71
N VAL A 161 7.58 -4.35 32.40
CA VAL A 161 6.25 -4.23 31.77
C VAL A 161 5.91 -2.76 31.48
N SER A 162 6.23 -1.83 32.40
CA SER A 162 6.06 -0.39 32.18
C SER A 162 6.85 0.08 30.95
N TRP A 163 8.14 -0.27 30.90
CA TRP A 163 9.05 0.07 29.79
C TRP A 163 8.61 -0.55 28.47
N SER A 164 8.30 -1.86 28.45
CA SER A 164 7.85 -2.52 27.21
C SER A 164 6.52 -1.98 26.69
N THR A 165 5.61 -1.56 27.57
CA THR A 165 4.33 -0.98 27.19
C THR A 165 4.50 0.37 26.50
N ILE A 166 5.30 1.28 27.07
CA ILE A 166 5.50 2.61 26.48
C ILE A 166 6.32 2.54 25.18
N ILE A 167 7.37 1.71 25.14
CA ILE A 167 8.19 1.48 23.93
C ILE A 167 7.31 0.91 22.82
N SER A 168 6.52 -0.13 23.11
CA SER A 168 5.60 -0.73 22.13
C SER A 168 4.56 0.29 21.63
N GLY A 169 4.08 1.18 22.50
CA GLY A 169 3.20 2.28 22.11
C GLY A 169 3.82 3.21 21.06
N TYR A 170 5.06 3.64 21.28
CA TYR A 170 5.77 4.50 20.34
C TYR A 170 6.06 3.82 19.00
N VAL A 171 6.41 2.52 19.02
CA VAL A 171 6.59 1.72 17.80
C VAL A 171 5.26 1.55 17.05
N ASP A 172 4.17 1.23 17.75
CA ASP A 172 2.83 1.09 17.17
C ASP A 172 2.33 2.44 16.59
N SER A 173 2.76 3.58 17.15
CA SER A 173 2.45 4.93 16.61
C SER A 173 3.40 5.40 15.50
N GLY A 174 4.41 4.62 15.14
CA GLY A 174 5.39 4.96 14.09
C GLY A 174 6.47 5.97 14.50
N ASN A 175 6.58 6.33 15.78
CA ASN A 175 7.63 7.22 16.27
C ASN A 175 8.79 6.37 16.82
N TYR A 176 9.55 5.80 15.88
CA TYR A 176 10.62 4.86 16.20
C TYR A 176 11.81 5.50 16.92
N VAL A 177 12.10 6.78 16.65
CA VAL A 177 13.22 7.51 17.26
C VAL A 177 13.06 7.58 18.77
N GLU A 178 11.87 7.96 19.23
CA GLU A 178 11.58 8.02 20.67
C GLU A 178 11.56 6.63 21.31
N ALA A 179 11.08 5.62 20.58
CA ALA A 179 11.17 4.23 21.04
C ALA A 179 12.62 3.78 21.28
N PHE A 180 13.56 4.14 20.38
CA PHE A 180 14.99 3.85 20.57
C PHE A 180 15.59 4.61 21.74
N ARG A 181 15.21 5.87 21.94
CA ARG A 181 15.66 6.66 23.10
C ARG A 181 15.23 6.00 24.42
N LEU A 182 13.96 5.63 24.55
CA LEU A 182 13.45 4.95 25.76
C LEU A 182 14.05 3.56 25.95
N PHE A 183 14.34 2.85 24.85
CA PHE A 183 15.01 1.56 24.91
C PHE A 183 16.45 1.65 25.45
N ILE A 184 17.22 2.65 25.02
CA ILE A 184 18.57 2.88 25.53
C ILE A 184 18.52 3.20 27.03
N LEU A 185 17.59 4.08 27.45
CA LEU A 185 17.41 4.41 28.86
C LEU A 185 17.04 3.18 29.71
N MET A 186 16.11 2.35 29.23
CA MET A 186 15.76 1.07 29.86
C MET A 186 17.00 0.16 30.01
N TRP A 187 17.85 0.13 28.98
CA TRP A 187 19.06 -0.71 28.96
C TRP A 187 20.13 -0.21 29.94
N GLU A 188 20.32 1.10 30.06
CA GLU A 188 21.24 1.74 31.01
C GLU A 188 20.82 1.51 32.47
N GLU A 189 19.50 1.51 32.74
CA GLU A 189 18.94 1.20 34.06
C GLU A 189 19.00 -0.30 34.42
N SER A 190 19.67 -1.13 33.60
CA SER A 190 19.94 -2.56 33.84
C SER A 190 18.70 -3.45 33.92
N TYR A 191 17.56 -3.02 33.38
CA TYR A 191 16.42 -3.91 33.15
C TYR A 191 16.73 -4.80 31.94
N GLY A 192 16.86 -6.11 32.18
CA GLY A 192 17.15 -7.08 31.11
C GLY A 192 16.14 -6.96 29.95
N CYS A 193 16.62 -7.10 28.72
CA CYS A 193 15.77 -7.05 27.53
C CYS A 193 15.10 -8.41 27.31
N GLY A 194 13.80 -8.49 27.58
CA GLY A 194 13.01 -9.67 27.24
C GLY A 194 12.81 -9.83 25.72
N PRO A 195 12.48 -11.03 25.23
CA PRO A 195 12.30 -11.31 23.80
C PRO A 195 11.24 -10.40 23.15
N ARG A 196 10.19 -10.02 23.89
CA ARG A 196 9.13 -9.11 23.40
C ARG A 196 9.63 -7.69 23.17
N THR A 197 10.46 -7.16 24.07
CA THR A 197 11.04 -5.82 23.93
C THR A 197 12.03 -5.82 22.77
N LEU A 198 12.86 -6.86 22.67
CA LEU A 198 13.81 -7.00 21.57
C LEU A 198 13.13 -7.11 20.20
N ALA A 199 12.10 -7.95 20.07
CA ALA A 199 11.29 -8.06 18.86
C ALA A 199 10.60 -6.73 18.51
N THR A 200 10.16 -5.96 19.50
CA THR A 200 9.57 -4.63 19.30
C THR A 200 10.61 -3.62 18.77
N MET A 201 11.84 -3.66 19.27
CA MET A 201 12.91 -2.81 18.74
C MET A 201 13.38 -3.24 17.35
N ILE A 202 13.38 -4.54 17.06
CA ILE A 202 13.67 -5.05 15.71
C ILE A 202 12.59 -4.57 14.72
N ARG A 203 11.30 -4.58 15.12
CA ARG A 203 10.22 -3.96 14.34
C ARG A 203 10.43 -2.46 14.15
N ALA A 204 10.93 -1.75 15.17
CA ALA A 204 11.26 -0.33 15.06
C ALA A 204 12.40 -0.08 14.05
N SER A 205 13.46 -0.91 14.06
CA SER A 205 14.51 -0.81 13.04
C SER A 205 14.01 -1.13 11.63
N ALA A 206 13.07 -2.08 11.52
CA ALA A 206 12.42 -2.40 10.26
C ALA A 206 11.60 -1.22 9.71
N GLY A 207 10.89 -0.50 10.58
CA GLY A 207 10.12 0.69 10.22
C GLY A 207 10.98 1.90 9.83
N LEU A 208 12.22 1.97 10.32
CA LEU A 208 13.21 2.98 9.91
C LEU A 208 14.00 2.56 8.66
N GLU A 209 13.90 1.29 8.24
CA GLU A 209 14.70 0.70 7.16
C GLU A 209 16.22 0.83 7.37
N ILE A 210 16.68 0.85 8.64
CA ILE A 210 18.10 0.97 8.99
C ILE A 210 18.69 -0.39 9.36
N ILE A 211 19.37 -1.01 8.39
CA ILE A 211 19.97 -2.34 8.55
C ILE A 211 21.03 -2.42 9.65
N PHE A 212 21.81 -1.35 9.87
CA PHE A 212 22.92 -1.36 10.84
C PHE A 212 22.43 -1.53 12.28
N VAL A 213 21.34 -0.87 12.64
CA VAL A 213 20.71 -1.00 13.97
C VAL A 213 20.09 -2.40 14.11
N GLY A 214 19.44 -2.90 13.06
CA GLY A 214 18.91 -4.26 13.02
C GLY A 214 19.98 -5.33 13.28
N ARG A 215 21.16 -5.22 12.67
CA ARG A 215 22.30 -6.13 12.89
C ARG A 215 22.85 -6.07 14.31
N GLN A 216 22.87 -4.89 14.94
CA GLN A 216 23.25 -4.75 16.34
C GLN A 216 22.24 -5.46 17.26
N LEU A 217 20.94 -5.24 17.05
CA LEU A 217 19.87 -5.90 17.81
C LEU A 217 19.90 -7.43 17.61
N HIS A 218 20.18 -7.90 16.39
CA HIS A 218 20.38 -9.33 16.12
C HIS A 218 21.59 -9.89 16.89
N SER A 219 22.71 -9.18 16.89
CA SER A 219 23.89 -9.57 17.68
C SER A 219 23.59 -9.62 19.19
N CYS A 220 22.80 -8.66 19.69
CA CYS A 220 22.30 -8.67 21.06
C CYS A 220 21.39 -9.87 21.34
N ALA A 221 20.50 -10.24 20.41
CA ALA A 221 19.64 -11.42 20.53
C ALA A 221 20.46 -12.69 20.71
N ILE A 222 21.48 -12.88 19.85
CA ILE A 222 22.37 -14.05 19.91
C ILE A 222 23.11 -14.09 21.25
N LYS A 223 23.71 -12.96 21.68
CA LYS A 223 24.43 -12.87 22.95
C LYS A 223 23.54 -13.09 24.18
N ALA A 224 22.27 -12.72 24.10
CA ALA A 224 21.27 -12.95 25.14
C ALA A 224 20.71 -14.39 25.14
N GLY A 225 21.17 -15.27 24.24
CA GLY A 225 20.64 -16.62 24.11
C GLY A 225 19.26 -16.70 23.45
N LEU A 226 18.81 -15.62 22.80
CA LEU A 226 17.50 -15.50 22.15
C LEU A 226 17.57 -15.74 20.63
N GLY A 227 18.70 -16.23 20.10
CA GLY A 227 18.88 -16.44 18.65
C GLY A 227 17.93 -17.49 18.04
N GLN A 228 17.40 -18.39 18.86
CA GLN A 228 16.46 -19.43 18.46
C GLN A 228 15.00 -19.12 18.89
N ASP A 229 14.76 -17.94 19.48
CA ASP A 229 13.42 -17.52 19.88
C ASP A 229 12.56 -17.21 18.64
N ILE A 230 11.45 -17.93 18.47
CA ILE A 230 10.59 -17.85 17.29
C ILE A 230 10.09 -16.41 17.04
N PHE A 231 9.76 -15.66 18.09
CA PHE A 231 9.25 -14.29 17.93
C PHE A 231 10.36 -13.33 17.47
N VAL A 232 11.56 -13.50 18.02
CA VAL A 232 12.74 -12.73 17.60
C VAL A 232 13.13 -13.08 16.16
N SER A 233 13.19 -14.36 15.80
CA SER A 233 13.50 -14.80 14.42
C SER A 233 12.49 -14.28 13.41
N CYS A 234 11.17 -14.35 13.71
CA CYS A 234 10.14 -13.79 12.81
C CYS A 234 10.29 -12.28 12.63
N ALA A 235 10.63 -11.54 13.69
CA ALA A 235 10.87 -10.10 13.62
C ALA A 235 12.14 -9.77 12.82
N LEU A 236 13.20 -10.57 12.97
CA LEU A 236 14.45 -10.42 12.22
C LEU A 236 14.24 -10.68 10.72
N ILE A 237 13.48 -11.73 10.35
CA ILE A 237 13.15 -12.00 8.95
C ILE A 237 12.42 -10.81 8.32
N ASP A 238 11.39 -10.26 9.00
CA ASP A 238 10.66 -9.07 8.53
C ASP A 238 11.59 -7.85 8.42
N MET A 239 12.47 -7.64 9.40
CA MET A 239 13.42 -6.52 9.40
C MET A 239 14.42 -6.59 8.25
N TYR A 240 15.11 -7.72 8.10
CA TYR A 240 16.06 -7.92 6.99
C TYR A 240 15.34 -7.86 5.64
N SER A 241 14.12 -8.42 5.55
CA SER A 241 13.28 -8.36 4.35
C SER A 241 12.72 -6.98 4.03
N LYS A 242 12.69 -6.02 4.96
CA LYS A 242 12.35 -4.61 4.67
C LYS A 242 13.58 -3.78 4.34
N CYS A 243 14.73 -4.16 4.90
CA CYS A 243 16.01 -3.49 4.66
C CYS A 243 16.73 -3.94 3.37
N GLY A 244 16.11 -4.79 2.55
CA GLY A 244 16.69 -5.28 1.28
C GLY A 244 17.70 -6.41 1.40
N SER A 245 17.96 -6.94 2.61
CA SER A 245 18.93 -8.02 2.80
C SER A 245 18.24 -9.38 2.88
N LEU A 246 17.82 -9.88 1.73
CA LEU A 246 17.11 -11.17 1.63
C LEU A 246 17.98 -12.37 2.01
N GLU A 247 19.29 -12.30 1.77
CA GLU A 247 20.23 -13.36 2.18
C GLU A 247 20.27 -13.51 3.70
N ASP A 248 20.44 -12.40 4.44
CA ASP A 248 20.42 -12.40 5.90
C ASP A 248 19.04 -12.87 6.42
N ALA A 249 17.94 -12.47 5.79
CA ALA A 249 16.59 -12.93 6.13
C ALA A 249 16.44 -14.46 5.95
N HIS A 250 16.95 -15.00 4.84
CA HIS A 250 16.89 -16.43 4.55
C HIS A 250 17.78 -17.24 5.52
N CYS A 251 18.95 -16.73 5.89
CA CYS A 251 19.79 -17.36 6.91
C CYS A 251 19.07 -17.46 8.26
N VAL A 252 18.42 -16.38 8.71
CA VAL A 252 17.64 -16.42 9.96
C VAL A 252 16.49 -17.43 9.85
N PHE A 253 15.83 -17.51 8.70
CA PHE A 253 14.75 -18.48 8.46
C PHE A 253 15.23 -19.93 8.50
N ASP A 254 16.41 -20.22 7.95
CA ASP A 254 16.99 -21.57 7.98
C ASP A 254 17.50 -21.98 9.36
N GLU A 255 17.92 -21.01 10.17
CA GLU A 255 18.33 -21.23 11.56
C GLU A 255 17.14 -21.40 12.52
N MET A 256 15.90 -21.18 12.09
CA MET A 256 14.72 -21.39 12.94
C MET A 256 14.54 -22.88 13.26
N PRO A 257 14.33 -23.24 14.54
CA PRO A 257 14.15 -24.65 14.93
C PRO A 257 12.82 -25.21 14.38
N ASP A 258 11.76 -24.39 14.46
CA ASP A 258 10.45 -24.68 13.90
C ASP A 258 10.03 -23.54 12.97
N LYS A 259 9.98 -23.82 11.66
CA LYS A 259 9.52 -22.88 10.64
C LYS A 259 8.01 -22.67 10.74
N THR A 260 7.60 -21.68 11.53
CA THR A 260 6.18 -21.34 11.73
C THR A 260 5.54 -20.75 10.47
N ILE A 261 4.22 -20.76 10.41
CA ILE A 261 3.45 -20.09 9.34
C ILE A 261 3.81 -18.61 9.21
N VAL A 262 4.10 -17.93 10.33
CA VAL A 262 4.53 -16.53 10.33
C VAL A 262 5.91 -16.39 9.70
N GLY A 263 6.85 -17.29 10.01
CA GLY A 263 8.17 -17.32 9.37
C GLY A 263 8.08 -17.52 7.85
N TRP A 264 7.28 -18.49 7.41
CA TRP A 264 7.00 -18.74 5.98
C TRP A 264 6.38 -17.52 5.29
N ASN A 265 5.32 -16.96 5.88
CA ASN A 265 4.66 -15.78 5.32
C ASN A 265 5.61 -14.57 5.25
N SER A 266 6.47 -14.36 6.27
CA SER A 266 7.46 -13.27 6.27
C SER A 266 8.51 -13.43 5.17
N ILE A 267 9.11 -14.62 5.01
CA ILE A 267 10.16 -14.82 3.99
C ILE A 267 9.57 -14.74 2.57
N ILE A 268 8.42 -15.36 2.31
CA ILE A 268 7.73 -15.30 1.02
C ILE A 268 7.33 -13.84 0.70
N ALA A 269 6.79 -13.10 1.68
CA ALA A 269 6.42 -11.71 1.49
C ALA A 269 7.64 -10.80 1.23
N GLY A 270 8.79 -11.10 1.85
CA GLY A 270 10.07 -10.40 1.68
C GLY A 270 10.63 -10.54 0.27
N TYR A 271 10.70 -11.78 -0.25
CA TYR A 271 11.09 -12.04 -1.64
C TYR A 271 10.15 -11.35 -2.62
N ALA A 272 8.84 -11.47 -2.38
CA ALA A 272 7.84 -10.79 -3.19
C ALA A 272 8.02 -9.26 -3.17
N LEU A 273 8.30 -8.65 -2.02
CA LEU A 273 8.47 -7.19 -1.88
C LEU A 273 9.53 -6.64 -2.83
N HIS A 274 10.64 -7.36 -2.99
CA HIS A 274 11.79 -6.96 -3.81
C HIS A 274 11.75 -7.44 -5.26
N GLY A 275 10.63 -8.03 -5.70
CA GLY A 275 10.43 -8.41 -7.10
C GLY A 275 10.85 -9.83 -7.46
N TYR A 276 11.45 -10.60 -6.54
CA TYR A 276 11.82 -12.01 -6.69
C TYR A 276 10.59 -12.92 -6.59
N SER A 277 9.68 -12.76 -7.56
CA SER A 277 8.33 -13.33 -7.49
C SER A 277 8.31 -14.82 -7.83
N GLU A 278 9.23 -15.32 -8.67
CA GLU A 278 9.35 -16.76 -8.95
C GLU A 278 9.96 -17.49 -7.74
N GLU A 279 11.01 -16.94 -7.13
CA GLU A 279 11.63 -17.49 -5.92
C GLU A 279 10.64 -17.51 -4.74
N ALA A 280 9.78 -16.49 -4.64
CA ALA A 280 8.71 -16.46 -3.65
C ALA A 280 7.67 -17.59 -3.88
N LEU A 281 7.39 -17.97 -5.14
CA LEU A 281 6.54 -19.13 -5.44
C LEU A 281 7.23 -20.46 -5.13
N ASP A 282 8.54 -20.56 -5.35
CA ASP A 282 9.31 -21.75 -4.99
C ASP A 282 9.27 -21.99 -3.47
N LEU A 283 9.47 -20.93 -2.67
CA LEU A 283 9.31 -20.97 -1.22
C LEU A 283 7.88 -21.36 -0.80
N TYR A 284 6.86 -20.88 -1.50
CA TYR A 284 5.47 -21.31 -1.27
C TYR A 284 5.26 -22.80 -1.57
N HIS A 285 5.82 -23.31 -2.65
CA HIS A 285 5.75 -24.72 -2.98
C HIS A 285 6.50 -25.58 -1.95
N GLU A 286 7.61 -25.08 -1.40
CA GLU A 286 8.31 -25.71 -0.28
C GLU A 286 7.44 -25.72 1.00
N MET A 287 6.80 -24.59 1.34
CA MET A 287 5.83 -24.51 2.43
C MET A 287 4.72 -25.56 2.26
N CYS A 288 4.16 -25.69 1.06
CA CYS A 288 3.13 -26.70 0.76
C CYS A 288 3.64 -28.13 0.97
N ARG A 289 4.87 -28.44 0.52
CA ARG A 289 5.47 -29.78 0.68
C ARG A 289 5.81 -30.10 2.14
N SER A 290 6.12 -29.09 2.96
CA SER A 290 6.38 -29.25 4.39
C SER A 290 5.11 -29.54 5.23
N GLY A 291 3.92 -29.47 4.60
CA GLY A 291 2.65 -29.79 5.27
C GLY A 291 2.17 -28.72 6.26
N VAL A 292 2.78 -27.53 6.27
CA VAL A 292 2.34 -26.41 7.11
C VAL A 292 0.96 -25.97 6.66
N LYS A 293 0.00 -25.94 7.60
CA LYS A 293 -1.36 -25.49 7.33
C LYS A 293 -1.35 -24.00 7.01
N MET A 294 -1.75 -23.66 5.79
CA MET A 294 -1.81 -22.28 5.30
C MET A 294 -2.95 -21.50 5.96
N ASP A 295 -2.80 -20.18 6.03
CA ASP A 295 -3.81 -19.24 6.49
C ASP A 295 -4.21 -18.24 5.39
N HIS A 296 -5.18 -17.39 5.71
CA HIS A 296 -5.65 -16.33 4.82
C HIS A 296 -4.54 -15.35 4.39
N PHE A 297 -3.53 -15.11 5.25
CA PHE A 297 -2.38 -14.28 4.90
C PHE A 297 -1.50 -14.95 3.84
N THR A 298 -1.25 -16.26 3.94
CA THR A 298 -0.53 -17.02 2.91
C THR A 298 -1.19 -16.84 1.55
N PHE A 299 -2.50 -17.07 1.44
CA PHE A 299 -3.21 -16.91 0.18
C PHE A 299 -3.19 -15.47 -0.35
N SER A 300 -3.34 -14.47 0.53
CA SER A 300 -3.19 -13.06 0.14
C SER A 300 -1.81 -12.75 -0.45
N ILE A 301 -0.74 -13.33 0.12
CA ILE A 301 0.63 -13.16 -0.38
C ILE A 301 0.78 -13.82 -1.76
N ILE A 302 0.29 -15.05 -1.93
CA ILE A 302 0.39 -15.78 -3.22
C ILE A 302 -0.41 -15.08 -4.32
N ILE A 303 -1.62 -14.61 -4.04
CA ILE A 303 -2.42 -13.86 -5.02
C ILE A 303 -1.67 -12.61 -5.46
N ARG A 304 -1.03 -11.89 -4.52
CA ARG A 304 -0.20 -10.71 -4.85
C ARG A 304 1.02 -11.08 -5.68
N ILE A 305 1.66 -12.22 -5.42
CA ILE A 305 2.79 -12.73 -6.22
C ILE A 305 2.33 -13.08 -7.64
N CYS A 306 1.23 -13.84 -7.79
CA CYS A 306 0.65 -14.15 -9.09
C CYS A 306 0.22 -12.89 -9.84
N SER A 307 -0.24 -11.85 -9.13
CA SER A 307 -0.54 -10.54 -9.72
C SER A 307 0.68 -9.86 -10.37
N ARG A 308 1.90 -10.13 -9.87
CA ARG A 308 3.14 -9.54 -10.39
C ARG A 308 3.75 -10.36 -11.52
N LEU A 309 3.63 -11.68 -11.44
CA LEU A 309 4.14 -12.63 -12.43
C LEU A 309 3.33 -12.68 -13.73
N ALA A 310 2.26 -11.92 -13.82
CA ALA A 310 1.42 -11.88 -14.99
C ALA A 310 0.70 -13.16 -15.39
N SER A 311 0.64 -14.15 -14.50
CA SER A 311 0.03 -15.44 -14.81
C SER A 311 -1.38 -15.57 -14.24
N VAL A 312 -2.37 -15.38 -15.10
CA VAL A 312 -3.80 -15.61 -14.76
C VAL A 312 -4.04 -17.08 -14.40
N ALA A 313 -3.34 -18.01 -15.04
CA ALA A 313 -3.47 -19.44 -14.76
C ALA A 313 -3.04 -19.78 -13.32
N ARG A 314 -1.86 -19.31 -12.89
CA ARG A 314 -1.35 -19.52 -11.51
C ARG A 314 -2.27 -18.85 -10.48
N ALA A 315 -2.79 -17.66 -10.76
CA ALA A 315 -3.73 -16.99 -9.87
C ALA A 315 -5.05 -17.73 -9.71
N LYS A 316 -5.60 -18.31 -10.80
CA LYS A 316 -6.80 -19.16 -10.74
C LYS A 316 -6.56 -20.42 -9.90
N GLN A 317 -5.37 -21.03 -9.99
CA GLN A 317 -4.98 -22.15 -9.13
C GLN A 317 -4.91 -21.73 -7.66
N ALA A 318 -4.33 -20.56 -7.36
CA ALA A 318 -4.29 -20.00 -6.00
C ALA A 318 -5.69 -19.71 -5.46
N HIS A 319 -6.58 -19.14 -6.27
CA HIS A 319 -7.99 -18.91 -5.92
C HIS A 319 -8.72 -20.23 -5.63
N ALA A 320 -8.57 -21.26 -6.47
CA ALA A 320 -9.16 -22.57 -6.22
C ALA A 320 -8.62 -23.21 -4.92
N SER A 321 -7.32 -23.06 -4.65
CA SER A 321 -6.69 -23.54 -3.41
C SER A 321 -7.24 -22.83 -2.17
N LEU A 322 -7.42 -21.51 -2.23
CA LEU A 322 -8.02 -20.70 -1.17
C LEU A 322 -9.44 -21.17 -0.82
N VAL A 323 -10.27 -21.43 -1.83
CA VAL A 323 -11.63 -21.96 -1.64
C VAL A 323 -11.58 -23.36 -1.03
N ARG A 324 -10.72 -24.25 -1.54
CA ARG A 324 -10.56 -25.63 -1.04
C ARG A 324 -10.11 -25.68 0.43
N ASN A 325 -9.32 -24.70 0.88
CA ASN A 325 -8.83 -24.61 2.24
C ASN A 325 -9.80 -23.87 3.21
N GLY A 326 -11.02 -23.54 2.76
CA GLY A 326 -12.06 -22.94 3.60
C GLY A 326 -11.96 -21.43 3.77
N PHE A 327 -11.09 -20.75 3.01
CA PHE A 327 -10.93 -19.29 3.05
C PHE A 327 -11.77 -18.55 2.01
N GLY A 328 -12.71 -19.23 1.34
CA GLY A 328 -13.53 -18.64 0.26
C GLY A 328 -14.36 -17.42 0.68
N LEU A 329 -14.61 -17.22 1.98
CA LEU A 329 -15.34 -16.07 2.52
C LEU A 329 -14.44 -15.08 3.29
N ASP A 330 -13.11 -15.31 3.32
CA ASP A 330 -12.20 -14.45 4.05
C ASP A 330 -12.07 -13.08 3.37
N VAL A 331 -12.21 -11.99 4.14
CA VAL A 331 -12.27 -10.63 3.61
C VAL A 331 -10.93 -10.19 3.03
N VAL A 332 -9.81 -10.56 3.66
CA VAL A 332 -8.46 -10.13 3.25
C VAL A 332 -8.08 -10.81 1.94
N ALA A 333 -8.24 -12.12 1.89
CA ALA A 333 -7.99 -12.95 0.72
C ALA A 333 -8.89 -12.55 -0.47
N ASN A 334 -10.20 -12.36 -0.25
CA ASN A 334 -11.10 -11.92 -1.32
C ASN A 334 -10.82 -10.49 -1.79
N THR A 335 -10.40 -9.58 -0.90
CA THR A 335 -9.97 -8.23 -1.30
C THR A 335 -8.76 -8.29 -2.24
N ALA A 336 -7.79 -9.18 -1.96
CA ALA A 336 -6.64 -9.40 -2.84
C ALA A 336 -7.06 -10.00 -4.20
N LEU A 337 -8.07 -10.88 -4.23
CA LEU A 337 -8.64 -11.42 -5.47
C LEU A 337 -9.35 -10.35 -6.30
N VAL A 338 -10.13 -9.45 -5.68
CA VAL A 338 -10.79 -8.32 -6.36
C VAL A 338 -9.74 -7.42 -7.02
N ASP A 339 -8.68 -7.05 -6.30
CA ASP A 339 -7.56 -6.26 -6.84
C ASP A 339 -6.84 -6.99 -7.97
N PHE A 340 -6.58 -8.29 -7.81
CA PHE A 340 -5.97 -9.14 -8.83
C PHE A 340 -6.80 -9.16 -10.11
N TYR A 341 -8.06 -9.59 -10.05
CA TYR A 341 -8.89 -9.72 -11.25
C TYR A 341 -9.08 -8.38 -11.96
N SER A 342 -9.19 -7.29 -11.20
CA SER A 342 -9.19 -5.94 -11.75
C SER A 342 -7.88 -5.64 -12.50
N LYS A 343 -6.71 -5.83 -11.87
CA LYS A 343 -5.41 -5.56 -12.52
C LYS A 343 -5.05 -6.48 -13.69
N TRP A 344 -5.86 -7.50 -13.96
CA TRP A 344 -5.65 -8.50 -15.01
C TRP A 344 -6.71 -8.46 -16.11
N GLY A 345 -7.48 -7.38 -16.23
CA GLY A 345 -8.45 -7.18 -17.32
C GLY A 345 -9.71 -8.04 -17.17
N LYS A 346 -10.00 -8.51 -15.95
CA LYS A 346 -11.14 -9.37 -15.61
C LYS A 346 -12.01 -8.71 -14.54
N VAL A 347 -12.37 -7.45 -14.75
CA VAL A 347 -13.17 -6.67 -13.78
C VAL A 347 -14.53 -7.31 -13.46
N ASP A 348 -15.13 -8.06 -14.39
CA ASP A 348 -16.36 -8.80 -14.11
C ASP A 348 -16.14 -9.99 -13.15
N ASP A 349 -15.03 -10.71 -13.27
CA ASP A 349 -14.63 -11.73 -12.29
C ASP A 349 -14.36 -11.09 -10.92
N ALA A 350 -13.74 -9.90 -10.90
CA ALA A 350 -13.55 -9.13 -9.67
C ALA A 350 -14.88 -8.77 -9.02
N ARG A 351 -15.87 -8.36 -9.82
CA ARG A 351 -17.22 -8.06 -9.34
C ARG A 351 -17.91 -9.30 -8.78
N HIS A 352 -17.77 -10.45 -9.43
CA HIS A 352 -18.33 -11.71 -8.93
C HIS A 352 -17.74 -12.14 -7.58
N VAL A 353 -16.43 -11.99 -7.39
CA VAL A 353 -15.79 -12.23 -6.09
C VAL A 353 -16.37 -11.26 -5.04
N PHE A 354 -16.43 -9.97 -5.37
CA PHE A 354 -16.93 -8.93 -4.48
C PHE A 354 -18.38 -9.13 -4.01
N ASP A 355 -19.27 -9.50 -4.94
CA ASP A 355 -20.68 -9.73 -4.61
C ASP A 355 -20.87 -10.95 -3.69
N ARG A 356 -19.98 -11.94 -3.75
CA ARG A 356 -20.00 -13.14 -2.88
C ARG A 356 -19.38 -12.93 -1.50
N MET A 357 -18.72 -11.79 -1.25
CA MET A 357 -18.16 -11.48 0.07
C MET A 357 -19.29 -11.25 1.09
N SER A 358 -19.25 -11.96 2.21
CA SER A 358 -20.19 -11.80 3.33
C SER A 358 -19.96 -10.51 4.11
N CYS A 359 -18.70 -10.11 4.24
CA CYS A 359 -18.27 -8.88 4.88
C CYS A 359 -17.40 -8.08 3.92
N ARG A 360 -17.70 -6.80 3.75
CA ARG A 360 -16.94 -5.87 2.89
C ARG A 360 -16.37 -4.75 3.74
N ASN A 361 -15.13 -4.39 3.50
CA ASN A 361 -14.48 -3.25 4.14
C ASN A 361 -14.18 -2.15 3.12
N VAL A 362 -13.79 -0.97 3.59
CA VAL A 362 -13.46 0.18 2.70
C VAL A 362 -12.41 -0.18 1.65
N ILE A 363 -11.47 -1.08 1.98
CA ILE A 363 -10.41 -1.51 1.06
C ILE A 363 -10.98 -2.30 -0.12
N SER A 364 -11.89 -3.26 0.14
CA SER A 364 -12.56 -4.04 -0.90
C SER A 364 -13.40 -3.18 -1.85
N TRP A 365 -14.12 -2.18 -1.32
CA TRP A 365 -14.87 -1.20 -2.13
C TRP A 365 -13.92 -0.38 -3.02
N ASN A 366 -12.86 0.16 -2.43
CA ASN A 366 -11.89 0.98 -3.14
C ASN A 366 -11.19 0.19 -4.26
N ALA A 367 -10.86 -1.09 -4.03
CA ALA A 367 -10.26 -1.95 -5.02
C ALA A 367 -11.17 -2.13 -6.24
N LEU A 368 -12.48 -2.36 -6.03
CA LEU A 368 -13.43 -2.53 -7.13
C LEU A 368 -13.74 -1.21 -7.86
N ILE A 369 -13.94 -0.11 -7.13
CA ILE A 369 -14.17 1.23 -7.73
C ILE A 369 -12.97 1.64 -8.60
N ALA A 370 -11.75 1.49 -8.09
CA ALA A 370 -10.53 1.74 -8.86
C ALA A 370 -10.40 0.78 -10.04
N GLY A 371 -10.81 -0.49 -9.86
CA GLY A 371 -10.91 -1.50 -10.90
C GLY A 371 -11.75 -1.01 -12.07
N TYR A 372 -13.02 -0.62 -11.82
CA TYR A 372 -13.91 -0.08 -12.85
C TYR A 372 -13.32 1.16 -13.56
N GLY A 373 -12.78 2.12 -12.79
CA GLY A 373 -12.14 3.31 -13.36
C GLY A 373 -10.98 2.98 -14.31
N ASN A 374 -10.13 2.02 -13.95
CA ASN A 374 -9.03 1.55 -14.80
C ASN A 374 -9.49 0.80 -16.05
N HIS A 375 -10.79 0.46 -16.20
CA HIS A 375 -11.33 -0.22 -17.39
C HIS A 375 -12.20 0.72 -18.25
N GLY A 376 -12.23 2.03 -17.93
CA GLY A 376 -13.06 3.02 -18.60
C GLY A 376 -14.55 2.97 -18.19
N ARG A 377 -14.90 2.14 -17.20
CA ARG A 377 -16.26 1.90 -16.72
C ARG A 377 -16.64 2.86 -15.60
N GLY A 378 -16.61 4.16 -15.89
CA GLY A 378 -16.74 5.23 -14.91
C GLY A 378 -18.10 5.26 -14.21
N GLU A 379 -19.18 5.01 -14.94
CA GLU A 379 -20.54 4.98 -14.38
C GLU A 379 -20.69 3.85 -13.36
N GLU A 380 -20.20 2.64 -13.68
CA GLU A 380 -20.22 1.55 -12.72
C GLU A 380 -19.34 1.82 -11.49
N ALA A 381 -18.25 2.58 -11.64
CA ALA A 381 -17.44 3.02 -10.50
C ALA A 381 -18.24 3.96 -9.57
N ILE A 382 -19.04 4.87 -10.14
CA ILE A 382 -19.93 5.77 -9.38
C ILE A 382 -21.07 4.97 -8.72
N ASP A 383 -21.70 4.04 -9.43
CA ASP A 383 -22.75 3.17 -8.88
C ASP A 383 -22.25 2.39 -7.65
N MET A 384 -21.01 1.89 -7.72
CA MET A 384 -20.38 1.21 -6.58
C MET A 384 -20.03 2.16 -5.44
N PHE A 385 -19.62 3.39 -5.72
CA PHE A 385 -19.44 4.42 -4.70
C PHE A 385 -20.76 4.76 -3.98
N GLU A 386 -21.84 4.97 -4.73
CA GLU A 386 -23.15 5.25 -4.14
C GLU A 386 -23.71 4.06 -3.35
N LYS A 387 -23.47 2.83 -3.84
CA LYS A 387 -23.82 1.61 -3.10
C LYS A 387 -23.04 1.51 -1.79
N MET A 388 -21.74 1.83 -1.80
CA MET A 388 -20.92 1.90 -0.59
C MET A 388 -21.53 2.86 0.45
N LEU A 389 -21.97 4.05 0.01
CA LEU A 389 -22.62 5.03 0.88
C LEU A 389 -23.95 4.52 1.45
N ARG A 390 -24.79 3.88 0.61
CA ARG A 390 -26.06 3.30 1.05
C ARG A 390 -25.89 2.16 2.06
N GLU A 391 -24.80 1.40 1.96
CA GLU A 391 -24.43 0.37 2.95
C GLU A 391 -23.79 0.96 4.23
N GLY A 392 -23.78 2.29 4.39
CA GLY A 392 -23.32 2.98 5.61
C GLY A 392 -21.79 3.02 5.77
N MET A 393 -21.04 2.72 4.70
CA MET A 393 -19.59 2.71 4.73
C MET A 393 -19.03 4.13 4.58
N MET A 394 -18.14 4.52 5.49
CA MET A 394 -17.54 5.85 5.47
C MET A 394 -16.43 5.95 4.40
N PRO A 395 -16.59 6.80 3.37
CA PRO A 395 -15.55 7.00 2.36
C PRO A 395 -14.35 7.72 2.96
N ASN A 396 -13.16 7.38 2.47
CA ASN A 396 -11.91 8.02 2.87
C ASN A 396 -11.19 8.64 1.66
N HIS A 397 -10.01 9.21 1.90
CA HIS A 397 -9.19 9.78 0.83
C HIS A 397 -8.90 8.80 -0.33
N VAL A 398 -8.73 7.51 -0.06
CA VAL A 398 -8.50 6.52 -1.13
C VAL A 398 -9.77 6.26 -1.93
N THR A 399 -10.93 6.25 -1.27
CA THR A 399 -12.23 6.10 -1.92
C THR A 399 -12.48 7.23 -2.92
N PHE A 400 -12.29 8.48 -2.48
CA PHE A 400 -12.48 9.64 -3.35
C PHE A 400 -11.47 9.68 -4.49
N LEU A 401 -10.21 9.33 -4.24
CA LEU A 401 -9.23 9.20 -5.31
C LEU A 401 -9.66 8.20 -6.38
N ALA A 402 -10.17 7.03 -5.97
CA ALA A 402 -10.61 5.98 -6.89
C ALA A 402 -11.77 6.45 -7.78
N VAL A 403 -12.82 7.03 -7.19
CA VAL A 403 -14.00 7.48 -7.96
C VAL A 403 -13.71 8.72 -8.81
N LEU A 404 -12.91 9.69 -8.32
CA LEU A 404 -12.52 10.87 -9.11
C LEU A 404 -11.60 10.50 -10.27
N SER A 405 -10.70 9.53 -10.07
CA SER A 405 -9.90 8.98 -11.16
C SER A 405 -10.79 8.29 -12.21
N ALA A 406 -11.82 7.55 -11.79
CA ALA A 406 -12.78 6.95 -12.71
C ALA A 406 -13.54 8.02 -13.52
N CYS A 407 -14.02 9.08 -12.86
CA CYS A 407 -14.68 10.21 -13.53
C CYS A 407 -13.74 10.88 -14.55
N SER A 408 -12.48 11.13 -14.17
CA SER A 408 -11.46 11.73 -15.04
C SER A 408 -11.11 10.83 -16.23
N ILE A 409 -11.09 9.52 -16.06
CA ILE A 409 -10.78 8.57 -17.14
C ILE A 409 -11.94 8.38 -18.11
N SER A 410 -13.19 8.50 -17.64
CA SER A 410 -14.42 8.27 -18.43
C SER A 410 -15.16 9.54 -18.85
N GLY A 411 -14.67 10.73 -18.50
CA GLY A 411 -15.24 12.00 -18.96
C GLY A 411 -16.52 12.42 -18.23
N LEU A 412 -16.68 11.97 -16.98
CA LEU A 412 -17.87 12.28 -16.18
C LEU A 412 -17.66 13.59 -15.42
N PHE A 413 -17.62 14.71 -16.16
CA PHE A 413 -17.30 16.04 -15.63
C PHE A 413 -18.20 16.45 -14.45
N GLU A 414 -19.50 16.53 -14.70
CA GLU A 414 -20.50 17.00 -13.72
C GLU A 414 -20.46 16.17 -12.43
N ARG A 415 -20.43 14.85 -12.58
CA ARG A 415 -20.40 13.91 -11.46
C ARG A 415 -19.07 13.98 -10.71
N GLY A 416 -17.94 14.09 -11.42
CA GLY A 416 -16.63 14.27 -10.80
C GLY A 416 -16.54 15.56 -9.98
N TRP A 417 -17.12 16.65 -10.46
CA TRP A 417 -17.16 17.91 -9.73
C TRP A 417 -18.04 17.85 -8.48
N GLU A 418 -19.23 17.26 -8.59
CA GLU A 418 -20.14 17.04 -7.47
C GLU A 418 -19.47 16.19 -6.36
N ILE A 419 -18.83 15.09 -6.75
CA ILE A 419 -18.12 14.20 -5.83
C ILE A 419 -16.93 14.90 -5.17
N PHE A 420 -16.18 15.73 -5.90
CA PHE A 420 -15.07 16.49 -5.32
C PHE A 420 -15.53 17.48 -4.24
N GLN A 421 -16.68 18.13 -4.46
CA GLN A 421 -17.27 19.04 -3.47
C GLN A 421 -17.83 18.30 -2.25
N SER A 422 -18.49 17.15 -2.46
CA SER A 422 -19.08 16.35 -1.37
C SER A 422 -18.03 15.86 -0.37
N MET A 423 -16.77 15.69 -0.80
CA MET A 423 -15.64 15.35 0.07
C MET A 423 -15.59 16.20 1.34
N THR A 424 -15.64 17.53 1.17
CA THR A 424 -15.53 18.48 2.28
C THR A 424 -16.90 18.75 2.90
N ARG A 425 -17.92 18.94 2.05
CA ARG A 425 -19.27 19.34 2.45
C ARG A 425 -19.97 18.26 3.28
N ASP A 426 -19.95 17.02 2.81
CA ASP A 426 -20.79 15.95 3.32
C ASP A 426 -19.97 14.94 4.16
N HIS A 427 -18.71 14.68 3.77
CA HIS A 427 -17.89 13.62 4.37
C HIS A 427 -16.74 14.12 5.26
N LYS A 428 -16.54 15.45 5.37
CA LYS A 428 -15.47 16.08 6.18
C LYS A 428 -14.06 15.57 5.85
N VAL A 429 -13.84 15.08 4.63
CA VAL A 429 -12.54 14.63 4.12
C VAL A 429 -11.87 15.78 3.37
N ARG A 430 -10.73 16.26 3.88
CA ARG A 430 -9.96 17.33 3.22
C ARG A 430 -9.31 16.83 1.92
N PRO A 431 -9.48 17.52 0.78
CA PRO A 431 -8.82 17.17 -0.47
C PRO A 431 -7.28 17.26 -0.37
N ARG A 432 -6.58 16.35 -1.05
CA ARG A 432 -5.11 16.24 -1.09
C ARG A 432 -4.64 16.43 -2.53
N ALA A 433 -3.34 16.59 -2.74
CA ALA A 433 -2.72 16.80 -4.06
C ALA A 433 -3.21 15.84 -5.16
N MET A 434 -3.40 14.55 -4.85
CA MET A 434 -3.87 13.57 -5.83
C MET A 434 -5.33 13.81 -6.26
N HIS A 435 -6.21 14.27 -5.37
CA HIS A 435 -7.59 14.63 -5.75
C HIS A 435 -7.59 15.84 -6.69
N PHE A 436 -6.78 16.85 -6.39
CA PHE A 436 -6.60 18.01 -7.27
C PHE A 436 -6.04 17.60 -8.63
N ALA A 437 -5.07 16.68 -8.69
CA ALA A 437 -4.53 16.18 -9.95
C ALA A 437 -5.59 15.51 -10.82
N CYS A 438 -6.49 14.70 -10.24
CA CYS A 438 -7.63 14.12 -10.98
C CYS A 438 -8.58 15.21 -11.53
N MET A 439 -8.87 16.25 -10.74
CA MET A 439 -9.73 17.36 -11.19
C MET A 439 -9.08 18.21 -12.29
N ILE A 440 -7.76 18.43 -12.22
CA ILE A 440 -7.00 19.13 -13.27
C ILE A 440 -7.02 18.30 -14.56
N GLU A 441 -6.87 16.97 -14.46
CA GLU A 441 -6.95 16.11 -15.64
C GLU A 441 -8.36 16.09 -16.24
N LEU A 442 -9.40 16.09 -15.39
CA LEU A 442 -10.80 16.18 -15.83
C LEU A 442 -11.08 17.52 -16.54
N LEU A 443 -10.77 18.66 -15.92
CA LEU A 443 -10.91 20.00 -16.52
C LEU A 443 -10.08 20.15 -17.81
N GLY A 444 -8.87 19.61 -17.78
CA GLY A 444 -7.94 19.71 -18.88
C GLY A 444 -8.35 18.92 -20.12
N ARG A 445 -9.19 17.89 -19.99
CA ARG A 445 -9.77 17.16 -21.12
C ARG A 445 -11.00 17.85 -21.71
N GLU A 446 -11.72 18.65 -20.91
CA GLU A 446 -12.81 19.52 -21.36
C GLU A 446 -12.32 20.83 -22.00
N GLY A 447 -11.01 21.05 -22.07
CA GLY A 447 -10.42 22.29 -22.58
C GLY A 447 -10.48 23.49 -21.63
N LEU A 448 -10.95 23.28 -20.39
CA LEU A 448 -11.06 24.30 -19.34
C LEU A 448 -9.71 24.56 -18.66
N LEU A 449 -8.72 25.00 -19.45
CA LEU A 449 -7.32 25.14 -19.04
C LEU A 449 -7.12 26.25 -18.00
N ASP A 450 -7.88 27.33 -18.10
CA ASP A 450 -7.79 28.46 -17.16
C ASP A 450 -8.34 28.08 -15.78
N GLU A 451 -9.43 27.33 -15.74
CA GLU A 451 -10.00 26.76 -14.52
C GLU A 451 -9.05 25.73 -13.91
N ALA A 452 -8.44 24.88 -14.73
CA ALA A 452 -7.44 23.90 -14.30
C ALA A 452 -6.24 24.60 -13.65
N TYR A 453 -5.74 25.68 -14.28
CA TYR A 453 -4.65 26.49 -13.73
C TYR A 453 -5.08 27.23 -12.46
N ALA A 454 -6.29 27.78 -12.41
CA ALA A 454 -6.84 28.42 -11.22
C ALA A 454 -6.95 27.44 -10.04
N LEU A 455 -7.30 26.18 -10.31
CA LEU A 455 -7.38 25.13 -9.30
C LEU A 455 -6.00 24.80 -8.70
N ILE A 456 -4.94 24.79 -9.52
CA ILE A 456 -3.55 24.67 -9.04
C ILE A 456 -3.19 25.84 -8.12
N ARG A 457 -3.54 27.07 -8.50
CA ARG A 457 -3.23 28.28 -7.71
C ARG A 457 -3.98 28.34 -6.38
N LYS A 458 -5.21 27.81 -6.33
CA LYS A 458 -6.05 27.76 -5.12
C LYS A 458 -5.71 26.61 -4.17
N ALA A 459 -4.77 25.73 -4.55
CA ALA A 459 -4.41 24.58 -3.73
C ALA A 459 -3.84 25.02 -2.36
N PRO A 460 -4.26 24.44 -1.23
CA PRO A 460 -3.81 24.83 0.12
C PRO A 460 -2.42 24.28 0.47
N PHE A 461 -1.64 23.85 -0.52
CA PHE A 461 -0.33 23.22 -0.37
C PHE A 461 0.51 23.51 -1.63
N GLN A 462 1.82 23.23 -1.54
CA GLN A 462 2.71 23.35 -2.69
C GLN A 462 2.28 22.40 -3.82
N PRO A 463 1.97 22.91 -5.02
CA PRO A 463 1.53 22.07 -6.14
C PRO A 463 2.56 20.99 -6.48
N THR A 464 2.10 19.76 -6.70
CA THR A 464 2.97 18.61 -6.97
C THR A 464 3.27 18.44 -8.46
N ALA A 465 4.31 17.67 -8.79
CA ALA A 465 4.65 17.35 -10.18
C ALA A 465 3.47 16.72 -10.95
N ASN A 466 2.67 15.86 -10.30
CA ASN A 466 1.51 15.24 -10.94
C ASN A 466 0.44 16.25 -11.39
N MET A 467 0.25 17.34 -10.62
CA MET A 467 -0.70 18.42 -10.97
C MET A 467 -0.22 19.18 -12.21
N TRP A 468 1.07 19.55 -12.26
CA TRP A 468 1.66 20.21 -13.42
C TRP A 468 1.72 19.30 -14.64
N ALA A 469 2.00 18.01 -14.45
CA ALA A 469 2.00 17.03 -15.53
C ALA A 469 0.60 16.83 -16.13
N ALA A 470 -0.46 16.85 -15.32
CA ALA A 470 -1.83 16.83 -15.80
C ALA A 470 -2.15 18.07 -16.66
N LEU A 471 -1.78 19.26 -16.19
CA LEU A 471 -1.96 20.49 -16.96
C LEU A 471 -1.16 20.49 -18.27
N LEU A 472 0.11 20.07 -18.24
CA LEU A 472 0.95 19.98 -19.44
C LEU A 472 0.35 19.03 -20.50
N ARG A 473 -0.19 17.88 -20.06
CA ARG A 473 -0.89 16.96 -20.97
C ARG A 473 -2.13 17.60 -21.59
N ALA A 474 -2.91 18.34 -20.80
CA ALA A 474 -4.08 19.07 -21.28
C ALA A 474 -3.71 20.15 -22.30
N CYS A 475 -2.67 20.95 -22.03
CA CYS A 475 -2.15 21.94 -22.97
C CYS A 475 -1.71 21.31 -24.30
N ARG A 476 -1.14 20.09 -24.28
CA ARG A 476 -0.83 19.34 -25.51
C ARG A 476 -2.07 18.99 -26.31
N VAL A 477 -3.13 18.52 -25.66
CA VAL A 477 -4.38 18.13 -26.34
C VAL A 477 -5.07 19.33 -26.97
N HIS A 478 -5.09 20.48 -26.28
CA HIS A 478 -5.77 21.69 -26.75
C HIS A 478 -4.86 22.72 -27.44
N GLY A 479 -3.59 22.39 -27.69
CA GLY A 479 -2.65 23.26 -28.40
C GLY A 479 -2.27 24.56 -27.69
N ASN A 480 -2.40 24.64 -26.37
CA ASN A 480 -2.04 25.86 -25.61
C ASN A 480 -0.53 25.92 -25.32
N LEU A 481 0.20 26.58 -26.22
CA LEU A 481 1.65 26.68 -26.18
C LEU A 481 2.18 27.38 -24.92
N GLU A 482 1.63 28.55 -24.57
CA GLU A 482 2.14 29.38 -23.48
C GLU A 482 1.98 28.70 -22.11
N LEU A 483 0.78 28.17 -21.84
CA LEU A 483 0.52 27.47 -20.58
C LEU A 483 1.27 26.13 -20.53
N GLY A 484 1.41 25.45 -21.68
CA GLY A 484 2.22 24.24 -21.80
C GLY A 484 3.68 24.47 -21.48
N LYS A 485 4.29 25.52 -22.05
CA LYS A 485 5.68 25.91 -21.75
C LYS A 485 5.87 26.19 -20.26
N PHE A 486 4.97 26.98 -19.67
CA PHE A 486 5.02 27.30 -18.24
C PHE A 486 4.92 26.04 -17.35
N ALA A 487 4.00 25.13 -17.65
CA ALA A 487 3.85 23.88 -16.92
C ALA A 487 5.10 22.99 -17.03
N ALA A 488 5.72 22.93 -18.21
CA ALA A 488 6.95 22.17 -18.45
C ALA A 488 8.15 22.74 -17.66
N GLU A 489 8.29 24.07 -17.61
CA GLU A 489 9.35 24.73 -16.82
C GLU A 489 9.24 24.39 -15.33
N LYS A 490 8.02 24.38 -14.78
CA LYS A 490 7.79 23.92 -13.40
C LYS A 490 8.19 22.47 -13.21
N LEU A 491 7.83 21.58 -14.15
CA LEU A 491 8.20 20.17 -14.08
C LEU A 491 9.70 19.92 -14.17
N TYR A 492 10.44 20.69 -14.97
CA TYR A 492 11.89 20.53 -15.07
C TYR A 492 12.61 20.89 -13.77
N GLY A 493 12.07 21.84 -13.00
CA GLY A 493 12.58 22.15 -11.66
C GLY A 493 12.29 21.07 -10.62
N MET A 494 11.25 20.23 -10.84
CA MET A 494 10.81 19.21 -9.88
C MET A 494 11.32 17.81 -10.21
N GLU A 495 11.25 17.40 -11.49
CA GLU A 495 11.57 16.06 -11.98
C GLU A 495 12.48 16.15 -13.23
N PRO A 496 13.75 16.58 -13.09
CA PRO A 496 14.64 16.87 -14.22
C PRO A 496 15.06 15.63 -15.04
N GLU A 497 14.87 14.43 -14.49
CA GLU A 497 15.25 13.15 -15.10
C GLU A 497 14.09 12.48 -15.84
N LYS A 498 12.87 13.01 -15.70
CA LYS A 498 11.67 12.36 -16.22
C LYS A 498 11.46 12.68 -17.70
N LEU A 499 11.90 11.76 -18.55
CA LEU A 499 11.83 11.84 -20.02
C LEU A 499 10.43 12.21 -20.54
N SER A 500 9.35 11.71 -19.94
CA SER A 500 7.98 11.97 -20.40
C SER A 500 7.63 13.46 -20.43
N ASN A 501 8.16 14.26 -19.50
CA ASN A 501 7.82 15.69 -19.41
C ASN A 501 8.38 16.47 -20.61
N TYR A 502 9.60 16.11 -21.04
CA TYR A 502 10.24 16.67 -22.22
C TYR A 502 9.54 16.26 -23.51
N ILE A 503 9.12 15.00 -23.63
CA ILE A 503 8.40 14.51 -24.81
C ILE A 503 7.07 15.25 -24.99
N VAL A 504 6.33 15.50 -23.91
CA VAL A 504 5.05 16.22 -24.01
C VAL A 504 5.27 17.66 -24.51
N LEU A 505 6.30 18.36 -24.03
CA LEU A 505 6.64 19.70 -24.53
C LEU A 505 7.15 19.67 -25.98
N LEU A 506 7.98 18.69 -26.34
CA LEU A 506 8.44 18.49 -27.71
C LEU A 506 7.26 18.33 -28.68
N ASN A 507 6.26 17.54 -28.28
CA ASN A 507 5.04 17.37 -29.07
C ASN A 507 4.24 18.67 -29.20
N ILE A 508 4.16 19.49 -28.14
CA ILE A 508 3.54 20.81 -28.19
C ILE A 508 4.25 21.71 -29.22
N TYR A 509 5.58 21.81 -29.15
CA TYR A 509 6.35 22.62 -30.11
C TYR A 509 6.19 22.13 -31.55
N ASN A 510 6.23 20.83 -31.78
CA ASN A 510 6.01 20.24 -33.11
C ASN A 510 4.60 20.57 -33.63
N SER A 511 3.56 20.38 -32.82
CA SER A 511 2.17 20.70 -33.19
C SER A 511 1.95 22.19 -33.47
N SER A 512 2.76 23.06 -32.86
CA SER A 512 2.70 24.52 -33.03
C SER A 512 3.65 25.04 -34.12
N GLY A 513 4.34 24.16 -34.86
CA GLY A 513 5.30 24.54 -35.91
C GLY A 513 6.60 25.18 -35.40
N LYS A 514 6.90 25.08 -34.11
CA LYS A 514 8.07 25.68 -33.45
C LYS A 514 9.29 24.75 -33.51
N LEU A 515 9.82 24.56 -34.73
CA LEU A 515 10.88 23.58 -35.00
C LEU A 515 12.22 23.88 -34.28
N LYS A 516 12.55 25.16 -34.05
CA LYS A 516 13.79 25.54 -33.35
C LYS A 516 13.74 25.13 -31.88
N GLU A 517 12.65 25.48 -31.21
CA GLU A 517 12.40 25.14 -29.81
C GLU A 517 12.28 23.62 -29.61
N ALA A 518 11.70 22.91 -30.57
CA ALA A 518 11.70 21.44 -30.59
C ALA A 518 13.13 20.87 -30.67
N ALA A 519 13.99 21.41 -31.53
CA ALA A 519 15.38 21.00 -31.63
C ALA A 519 16.17 21.24 -30.33
N ASP A 520 15.91 22.35 -29.64
CA ASP A 520 16.52 22.66 -28.34
C ASP A 520 16.13 21.65 -27.24
N VAL A 521 14.88 21.20 -27.24
CA VAL A 521 14.41 20.14 -26.33
C VAL A 521 15.13 18.82 -26.61
N VAL A 522 15.26 18.43 -27.89
CA VAL A 522 15.98 17.21 -28.29
C VAL A 522 17.46 17.29 -27.90
N GLN A 523 18.12 18.45 -28.10
CA GLN A 523 19.50 18.66 -27.67
C GLN A 523 19.63 18.55 -26.15
N THR A 524 18.65 19.05 -25.41
CA THR A 524 18.60 18.94 -23.94
C THR A 524 18.45 17.50 -23.48
N LEU A 525 17.59 16.70 -24.14
CA LEU A 525 17.48 15.26 -23.89
C LEU A 525 18.81 14.53 -24.10
N LYS A 526 19.48 14.81 -25.22
CA LYS A 526 20.80 14.23 -25.55
C LYS A 526 21.85 14.60 -24.49
N ARG A 527 21.93 15.88 -24.09
CA ARG A 527 22.86 16.35 -23.05
C ARG A 527 22.63 15.66 -21.70
N LYS A 528 21.38 15.32 -21.38
CA LYS A 528 21.01 14.61 -20.14
C LYS A 528 21.11 13.10 -20.24
N GLY A 529 21.46 12.54 -21.40
CA GLY A 529 21.52 11.09 -21.60
C GLY A 529 20.16 10.38 -21.61
N LEU A 530 19.04 11.12 -21.68
CA LEU A 530 17.70 10.54 -21.72
C LEU A 530 17.40 10.04 -23.14
N ARG A 531 17.02 8.76 -23.27
CA ARG A 531 16.76 8.11 -24.56
C ARG A 531 15.35 7.53 -24.61
N MET A 532 14.69 7.66 -25.76
CA MET A 532 13.44 6.98 -26.03
C MET A 532 13.70 5.50 -26.32
N LEU A 533 13.04 4.63 -25.57
CA LEU A 533 13.05 3.19 -25.85
C LEU A 533 11.98 2.87 -26.90
N PRO A 534 12.21 1.87 -27.77
CA PRO A 534 11.20 1.42 -28.73
C PRO A 534 9.92 0.97 -28.01
N ALA A 535 8.77 1.32 -28.59
CA ALA A 535 7.48 0.83 -28.16
C ALA A 535 7.43 -0.71 -28.25
N CYS A 536 6.94 -1.34 -27.18
CA CYS A 536 6.82 -2.79 -27.07
C CYS A 536 5.40 -3.18 -26.68
N SER A 537 4.86 -4.16 -27.37
CA SER A 537 3.59 -4.82 -27.04
C SER A 537 3.83 -6.33 -26.93
N TRP A 538 3.19 -6.97 -25.97
CA TRP A 538 3.28 -8.42 -25.79
C TRP A 538 1.92 -9.07 -25.60
N ILE A 539 1.84 -10.33 -26.00
CA ILE A 539 0.66 -11.19 -25.92
C ILE A 539 1.07 -12.55 -25.37
N GLU A 540 0.23 -13.13 -24.52
CA GLU A 540 0.42 -14.48 -24.01
C GLU A 540 -0.44 -15.45 -24.82
N VAL A 541 0.19 -16.42 -25.48
CA VAL A 541 -0.49 -17.49 -26.23
C VAL A 541 0.04 -18.82 -25.72
N ASN A 542 -0.85 -19.75 -25.35
CA ASN A 542 -0.48 -21.06 -24.81
C ASN A 542 0.48 -21.00 -23.59
N ASN A 543 0.29 -20.03 -22.69
CA ASN A 543 1.17 -19.74 -21.54
C ASN A 543 2.62 -19.39 -21.91
N GLN A 544 2.85 -18.87 -23.12
CA GLN A 544 4.14 -18.35 -23.54
C GLN A 544 3.99 -16.87 -23.92
N PRO A 545 4.83 -15.97 -23.35
CA PRO A 545 4.81 -14.56 -23.71
C PRO A 545 5.54 -14.33 -25.04
N HIS A 546 4.91 -13.59 -25.95
CA HIS A 546 5.48 -13.16 -27.22
C HIS A 546 5.50 -11.64 -27.28
N ALA A 547 6.69 -11.05 -27.45
CA ALA A 547 6.88 -9.61 -27.51
C ALA A 547 7.14 -9.16 -28.96
N PHE A 548 6.59 -7.99 -29.30
CA PHE A 548 6.71 -7.34 -30.60
C PHE A 548 7.22 -5.92 -30.37
N LEU A 549 8.35 -5.59 -30.97
CA LEU A 549 8.91 -4.24 -30.97
C LEU A 549 8.58 -3.56 -32.31
N SER A 550 8.32 -2.26 -32.26
CA SER A 550 8.14 -1.49 -33.48
C SER A 550 9.41 -1.53 -34.34
N GLY A 551 9.30 -2.04 -35.57
CA GLY A 551 10.42 -2.20 -36.50
C GLY A 551 11.25 -3.50 -36.35
N ASP A 552 10.84 -4.44 -35.50
CA ASP A 552 11.57 -5.71 -35.33
C ASP A 552 11.42 -6.64 -36.54
N LYS A 553 12.51 -7.34 -36.87
CA LYS A 553 12.58 -8.35 -37.93
C LYS A 553 12.75 -9.78 -37.40
N HIS A 554 12.85 -9.98 -36.08
CA HIS A 554 13.33 -11.22 -35.47
C HIS A 554 12.25 -12.07 -34.80
N HIS A 555 11.09 -12.26 -35.44
CA HIS A 555 10.07 -13.20 -34.96
C HIS A 555 9.91 -14.40 -35.92
N VAL A 556 9.88 -15.62 -35.38
CA VAL A 556 9.85 -16.88 -36.15
C VAL A 556 8.66 -16.97 -37.13
N GLN A 557 7.57 -16.27 -36.84
CA GLN A 557 6.36 -16.21 -37.67
C GLN A 557 6.10 -14.84 -38.32
N LEU A 558 7.09 -13.94 -38.37
CA LEU A 558 6.88 -12.53 -38.74
C LEU A 558 6.20 -12.36 -40.10
N GLU A 559 6.61 -13.11 -41.13
CA GLU A 559 6.01 -13.02 -42.47
C GLU A 559 4.50 -13.32 -42.46
N LYS A 560 4.07 -14.33 -41.69
CA LYS A 560 2.65 -14.67 -41.55
C LYS A 560 1.89 -13.60 -40.79
N VAL A 561 2.50 -13.04 -39.74
CA VAL A 561 1.93 -11.98 -38.92
C VAL A 561 1.73 -10.71 -39.75
N VAL A 562 2.76 -10.29 -40.49
CA VAL A 562 2.73 -9.14 -41.40
C VAL A 562 1.65 -9.33 -42.47
N GLY A 563 1.62 -10.49 -43.14
CA GLY A 563 0.58 -10.79 -44.14
C GLY A 563 -0.84 -10.77 -43.54
N LYS A 564 -0.99 -11.15 -42.27
CA LYS A 564 -2.28 -11.04 -41.56
C LYS A 564 -2.66 -9.59 -41.25
N VAL A 565 -1.70 -8.74 -40.91
CA VAL A 565 -1.94 -7.29 -40.76
C VAL A 565 -2.40 -6.69 -42.08
N ASP A 566 -1.75 -7.03 -43.19
CA ASP A 566 -2.13 -6.53 -44.53
C ASP A 566 -3.56 -6.94 -44.91
N GLU A 567 -3.93 -8.20 -44.65
CA GLU A 567 -5.29 -8.70 -44.85
C GLU A 567 -6.32 -7.91 -44.03
N LEU A 568 -6.00 -7.61 -42.77
CA LEU A 568 -6.87 -6.84 -41.87
C LEU A 568 -6.99 -5.39 -42.35
N MET A 569 -5.88 -4.73 -42.68
CA MET A 569 -5.89 -3.35 -43.17
C MET A 569 -6.69 -3.20 -44.47
N LEU A 570 -6.62 -4.20 -45.37
CA LEU A 570 -7.43 -4.22 -46.60
C LEU A 570 -8.92 -4.44 -46.34
N LYS A 571 -9.29 -5.19 -45.29
CA LYS A 571 -10.70 -5.32 -44.86
C LYS A 571 -11.21 -4.04 -44.20
N ILE A 572 -10.34 -3.38 -43.44
CA ILE A 572 -10.64 -2.14 -42.72
C ILE A 572 -10.80 -0.96 -43.68
N SER A 573 -9.96 -0.86 -44.73
CA SER A 573 -10.11 0.17 -45.76
C SER A 573 -11.43 0.06 -46.53
N LYS A 574 -11.92 -1.16 -46.77
CA LYS A 574 -13.26 -1.40 -47.36
C LYS A 574 -14.41 -0.90 -46.49
N LEU A 575 -14.20 -0.71 -45.19
CA LEU A 575 -15.17 -0.14 -44.26
C LEU A 575 -15.07 1.39 -44.16
N GLY A 576 -14.26 2.03 -45.02
CA GLY A 576 -14.11 3.49 -45.08
C GLY A 576 -13.05 4.06 -44.14
N TYR A 577 -12.16 3.22 -43.59
CA TYR A 577 -11.05 3.69 -42.79
C TYR A 577 -10.01 4.44 -43.63
N VAL A 578 -9.68 5.65 -43.21
CA VAL A 578 -8.55 6.43 -43.75
C VAL A 578 -7.54 6.61 -42.61
N PRO A 579 -6.26 6.24 -42.81
CA PRO A 579 -5.21 6.50 -41.82
C PRO A 579 -5.14 8.00 -41.48
N GLU A 580 -5.03 8.35 -40.20
CA GLU A 580 -4.87 9.75 -39.80
C GLU A 580 -3.54 10.32 -40.34
N GLU A 581 -3.61 11.36 -41.18
CA GLU A 581 -2.43 12.03 -41.76
C GLU A 581 -1.74 13.02 -40.78
N GLN A 582 -2.22 13.20 -39.55
CA GLN A 582 -1.72 14.24 -38.65
C GLN A 582 -0.68 13.74 -37.64
N ASN A 583 0.60 13.88 -37.99
CA ASN A 583 1.49 14.83 -37.33
C ASN A 583 2.85 14.86 -38.04
N PHE A 584 3.22 16.08 -38.43
CA PHE A 584 4.39 16.46 -39.20
C PHE A 584 5.67 15.82 -38.67
N MET A 585 6.26 15.03 -39.57
CA MET A 585 7.62 14.51 -39.48
C MET A 585 8.60 15.64 -39.19
N LEU A 586 9.66 15.37 -38.41
CA LEU A 586 10.84 16.23 -38.49
C LEU A 586 11.30 16.27 -39.97
N PRO A 587 11.87 17.38 -40.47
CA PRO A 587 12.31 17.49 -41.87
C PRO A 587 13.35 16.44 -42.33
N ASP A 588 13.84 15.60 -41.41
CA ASP A 588 14.92 14.64 -41.62
C ASP A 588 14.46 13.17 -41.47
N VAL A 589 13.15 12.90 -41.53
CA VAL A 589 12.61 11.53 -41.35
C VAL A 589 12.42 10.83 -42.69
N ASP A 590 13.10 9.70 -42.84
CA ASP A 590 13.16 8.81 -44.00
C ASP A 590 11.79 8.20 -44.35
N GLU A 591 11.54 7.89 -45.63
CA GLU A 591 10.33 7.21 -46.16
C GLU A 591 10.07 5.84 -45.48
N HIS A 592 11.05 5.33 -44.73
CA HIS A 592 10.93 4.13 -43.91
C HIS A 592 9.98 4.26 -42.72
N GLU A 593 9.70 5.46 -42.18
CA GLU A 593 8.84 5.62 -40.99
C GLU A 593 7.33 5.56 -41.28
N GLU A 594 6.87 5.83 -42.51
CA GLU A 594 5.46 5.62 -42.90
C GLU A 594 5.08 4.13 -42.85
N LYS A 595 6.01 3.25 -43.24
CA LYS A 595 5.85 1.79 -43.10
C LYS A 595 5.79 1.36 -41.63
N ILE A 596 6.43 2.10 -40.71
CA ILE A 596 6.42 1.77 -39.27
C ILE A 596 5.00 1.93 -38.69
N ARG A 597 4.19 2.89 -39.16
CA ARG A 597 2.80 3.09 -38.69
C ARG A 597 1.84 1.94 -39.02
N MET A 598 2.05 1.29 -40.17
CA MET A 598 1.30 0.09 -40.55
C MET A 598 1.60 -1.09 -39.64
N TYR A 599 2.84 -1.18 -39.14
CA TYR A 599 3.33 -2.30 -38.34
C TYR A 599 3.63 -1.91 -36.89
N HIS A 600 2.79 -1.05 -36.30
CA HIS A 600 2.83 -0.80 -34.87
C HIS A 600 2.75 -2.12 -34.09
N SER A 601 3.46 -2.16 -32.96
CA SER A 601 3.63 -3.35 -32.12
C SER A 601 2.31 -4.01 -31.72
N GLU A 602 1.28 -3.21 -31.51
CA GLU A 602 -0.08 -3.60 -31.13
C GLU A 602 -0.77 -4.37 -32.25
N LYS A 603 -0.65 -3.88 -33.50
CA LYS A 603 -1.23 -4.52 -34.69
C LYS A 603 -0.57 -5.89 -34.93
N LEU A 604 0.76 -5.96 -34.78
CA LEU A 604 1.52 -7.20 -34.88
C LEU A 604 1.11 -8.22 -33.80
N ALA A 605 0.99 -7.78 -32.54
CA ALA A 605 0.56 -8.64 -31.44
C ALA A 605 -0.86 -9.19 -31.65
N ILE A 606 -1.80 -8.37 -32.13
CA ILE A 606 -3.16 -8.81 -32.47
C ILE A 606 -3.14 -9.83 -33.59
N ALA A 607 -2.42 -9.55 -34.67
CA ALA A 607 -2.32 -10.45 -35.81
C ALA A 607 -1.74 -11.81 -35.40
N TYR A 608 -0.69 -11.81 -34.56
CA TYR A 608 -0.15 -13.05 -33.98
C TYR A 608 -1.17 -13.81 -33.14
N GLY A 609 -1.91 -13.10 -32.27
CA GLY A 609 -2.98 -13.68 -31.46
C GLY A 609 -4.08 -14.30 -32.30
N LEU A 610 -4.52 -13.63 -33.37
CA LEU A 610 -5.55 -14.14 -34.29
C LEU A 610 -5.12 -15.40 -35.05
N LEU A 611 -3.83 -15.52 -35.39
CA LEU A 611 -3.29 -16.68 -36.10
C LEU A 611 -3.15 -17.92 -35.20
N ASN A 612 -2.85 -17.71 -33.92
CA ASN A 612 -2.46 -18.79 -33.01
C ASN A 612 -3.53 -19.15 -31.97
N THR A 613 -4.75 -18.57 -32.06
CA THR A 613 -5.87 -18.88 -31.16
C THR A 613 -7.15 -19.23 -31.92
N LEU A 614 -7.99 -20.08 -31.31
CA LEU A 614 -9.26 -20.52 -31.89
C LEU A 614 -10.19 -19.34 -32.18
N GLU A 615 -11.05 -19.49 -33.19
CA GLU A 615 -12.08 -18.50 -33.52
C GLU A 615 -12.89 -18.09 -32.29
N ARG A 616 -13.15 -16.78 -32.16
CA ARG A 616 -13.88 -16.16 -31.03
C ARG A 616 -13.17 -16.18 -29.67
N THR A 617 -11.95 -16.69 -29.57
CA THR A 617 -11.16 -16.58 -28.32
C THR A 617 -10.79 -15.12 -28.07
N PRO A 618 -11.11 -14.54 -26.89
CA PRO A 618 -10.70 -13.19 -26.54
C PRO A 618 -9.19 -13.04 -26.53
N LEU A 619 -8.68 -11.91 -27.00
CA LEU A 619 -7.25 -11.60 -27.00
C LEU A 619 -6.93 -10.63 -25.87
N GLN A 620 -5.81 -10.84 -25.18
CA GLN A 620 -5.32 -9.94 -24.15
C GLN A 620 -3.89 -9.51 -24.47
N ILE A 621 -3.69 -8.20 -24.64
CA ILE A 621 -2.43 -7.60 -25.03
C ILE A 621 -2.04 -6.60 -23.96
N VAL A 622 -0.75 -6.52 -23.66
CA VAL A 622 -0.21 -5.53 -22.74
C VAL A 622 0.90 -4.76 -23.45
N GLN A 623 0.93 -3.46 -23.22
CA GLN A 623 1.91 -2.57 -23.81
C GLN A 623 2.46 -1.61 -22.75
N SER A 624 3.71 -1.18 -22.93
CA SER A 624 4.41 -0.30 -21.99
C SER A 624 4.10 1.19 -22.18
N HIS A 625 3.33 1.54 -23.21
CA HIS A 625 3.05 2.91 -23.62
C HIS A 625 1.54 3.11 -23.81
N ARG A 626 1.13 4.36 -24.03
CA ARG A 626 -0.28 4.69 -24.33
C ARG A 626 -0.53 4.38 -25.81
N ILE A 627 -1.65 3.71 -26.11
CA ILE A 627 -2.09 3.43 -27.48
C ILE A 627 -2.19 4.74 -28.28
N CYS A 628 -1.92 4.74 -29.58
CA CYS A 628 -2.15 5.93 -30.43
C CYS A 628 -3.58 5.97 -31.01
N SER A 629 -4.02 7.15 -31.47
CA SER A 629 -5.37 7.40 -32.05
C SER A 629 -5.68 6.43 -33.19
N ASP A 630 -4.76 6.32 -34.15
CA ASP A 630 -4.84 5.40 -35.29
C ASP A 630 -5.02 3.95 -34.83
N CYS A 631 -4.16 3.45 -33.93
CA CYS A 631 -4.25 2.08 -33.42
C CYS A 631 -5.55 1.83 -32.67
N HIS A 632 -5.99 2.76 -31.83
CA HIS A 632 -7.27 2.63 -31.13
C HIS A 632 -8.44 2.47 -32.10
N SER A 633 -8.49 3.29 -33.16
CA SER A 633 -9.51 3.22 -34.21
C SER A 633 -9.44 1.93 -35.03
N VAL A 634 -8.24 1.53 -35.44
CA VAL A 634 -8.02 0.26 -36.17
C VAL A 634 -8.47 -0.93 -35.34
N ILE A 635 -8.16 -0.97 -34.04
CA ILE A 635 -8.48 -2.11 -33.18
C ILE A 635 -9.98 -2.24 -32.94
N LYS A 636 -10.72 -1.12 -32.83
CA LYS A 636 -12.20 -1.14 -32.85
C LYS A 636 -12.73 -1.88 -34.08
N LEU A 637 -12.21 -1.55 -35.26
CA LEU A 637 -12.61 -2.18 -36.52
C LEU A 637 -12.17 -3.65 -36.60
N ILE A 638 -10.99 -4.00 -36.10
CA ILE A 638 -10.55 -5.41 -36.02
C ILE A 638 -11.49 -6.21 -35.12
N ALA A 639 -11.85 -5.69 -33.95
CA ALA A 639 -12.78 -6.36 -33.02
C ALA A 639 -14.15 -6.61 -33.69
N MET A 640 -14.65 -5.64 -34.46
CA MET A 640 -15.89 -5.77 -35.24
C MET A 640 -15.78 -6.83 -36.35
N ILE A 641 -14.73 -6.80 -37.17
CA ILE A 641 -14.52 -7.74 -38.29
C ILE A 641 -14.35 -9.17 -37.79
N THR A 642 -13.56 -9.35 -36.73
CA THR A 642 -13.22 -10.67 -36.20
C THR A 642 -14.29 -11.21 -35.25
N LYS A 643 -15.25 -10.36 -34.82
CA LYS A 643 -16.24 -10.67 -33.79
C LYS A 643 -15.59 -11.24 -32.52
N ARG A 644 -14.46 -10.66 -32.13
CA ARG A 644 -13.69 -11.03 -30.94
C ARG A 644 -13.60 -9.85 -29.99
N GLU A 645 -13.66 -10.14 -28.70
CA GLU A 645 -13.20 -9.19 -27.70
C GLU A 645 -11.67 -9.09 -27.75
N ILE A 646 -11.16 -7.87 -27.83
CA ILE A 646 -9.73 -7.57 -27.69
C ILE A 646 -9.58 -6.67 -26.48
N VAL A 647 -8.80 -7.12 -25.49
CA VAL A 647 -8.49 -6.36 -24.28
C VAL A 647 -7.05 -5.88 -24.37
N ILE A 648 -6.83 -4.56 -24.36
CA ILE A 648 -5.49 -3.99 -24.36
C ILE A 648 -5.26 -3.23 -23.06
N ARG A 649 -4.23 -3.64 -22.32
CA ARG A 649 -3.71 -2.87 -21.20
C ARG A 649 -2.62 -1.93 -21.69
N ASP A 650 -2.92 -0.64 -21.71
CA ASP A 650 -1.92 0.39 -21.94
C ASP A 650 -1.17 0.76 -20.63
N ALA A 651 -0.22 1.69 -20.71
CA ALA A 651 0.56 2.14 -19.54
C ALA A 651 -0.30 2.65 -18.35
N SER A 652 -1.57 2.99 -18.59
CA SER A 652 -2.45 3.66 -17.64
C SER A 652 -3.77 2.93 -17.35
N ARG A 653 -4.32 2.14 -18.29
CA ARG A 653 -5.67 1.55 -18.19
C ARG A 653 -5.89 0.37 -19.14
N PHE A 654 -7.05 -0.26 -19.01
CA PHE A 654 -7.58 -1.27 -19.91
C PHE A 654 -8.57 -0.68 -20.91
N HIS A 655 -8.47 -1.14 -22.15
CA HIS A 655 -9.39 -0.88 -23.25
C HIS A 655 -10.05 -2.19 -23.64
N HIS A 656 -11.37 -2.27 -23.55
CA HIS A 656 -12.14 -3.42 -24.02
C HIS A 656 -12.77 -3.09 -25.36
N PHE A 657 -12.23 -3.65 -26.43
CA PHE A 657 -12.75 -3.50 -27.77
C PHE A 657 -13.75 -4.61 -28.07
N ARG A 658 -15.00 -4.25 -28.32
CA ARG A 658 -16.09 -5.18 -28.67
C ARG A 658 -17.01 -4.52 -29.69
N ASP A 659 -17.31 -5.24 -30.77
CA ASP A 659 -18.29 -4.83 -31.79
C ASP A 659 -18.12 -3.38 -32.31
N GLY A 660 -16.88 -2.95 -32.51
CA GLY A 660 -16.58 -1.59 -33.03
C GLY A 660 -16.52 -0.49 -31.97
N ASN A 661 -16.78 -0.81 -30.71
CA ASN A 661 -16.74 0.13 -29.59
C ASN A 661 -15.58 -0.19 -28.63
N CYS A 662 -15.16 0.82 -27.86
CA CYS A 662 -14.20 0.65 -26.77
C CYS A 662 -14.83 1.07 -25.43
N SER A 663 -14.51 0.38 -24.34
CA SER A 663 -15.00 0.70 -22.99
C SER A 663 -14.62 2.09 -22.49
N CYS A 664 -13.64 2.76 -23.11
CA CYS A 664 -13.30 4.14 -22.77
C CYS A 664 -14.25 5.19 -23.39
N GLY A 665 -15.20 4.79 -24.26
CA GLY A 665 -16.10 5.72 -24.94
C GLY A 665 -15.39 6.71 -25.87
N ASP A 666 -14.23 6.32 -26.42
CA ASP A 666 -13.29 7.19 -27.14
C ASP A 666 -12.73 8.36 -26.30
N TYR A 667 -13.02 8.37 -25.00
CA TYR A 667 -12.51 9.32 -24.04
C TYR A 667 -11.24 8.75 -23.38
N TRP A 668 -10.11 8.85 -24.08
CA TRP A 668 -8.86 8.27 -23.59
C TRP A 668 -7.66 9.19 -23.60
#